data_AF-A0A2E0Z371-F1
#
_entry.id   AF-A0A2E0Z371-F1
#
_cell.length_a   1.000
_cell.length_b   1.000
_cell.length_c   1.000
_cell.angle_alpha   90.00
_cell.angle_beta   90.00
_cell.angle_gamma   90.00
#
_symmetry.space_group_name_H-M   'P 1'
#
loop_
_entity.id
_entity.type
_entity.pdbx_description
1 polymer ?
#
loop_
_entity_poly.entity_id
_entity_poly.type
_entity_poly.pdbx_seq_one_letter_code
_entity_poly.pdbx_strand_id
1 'polypeptide(L)'
;MKRITLTLLAVALTLALVVALVVGIAVQTKMVSRSDLAFLVDLGRRDGLAAVYSVIKAEIYGVDEDNAADPSYGREAVPGRGHAPWVVRGNLDGHPRMIKFALAPGLWAAYRTESLSLYQVWDGEVLFEGAAYNYQHGPQPSSRGEWYLRDEADTRWFIEVDGRELPATVSWLGHDYGPGRASAQMRFALNAGEHNLVLTEEPELVQQGEERIFRRSFSQDDPSLVAGFRDGGGRRYLASGNIDITLAGTTPITPIEGPRRGRDAEAGELEHGAAVIAGSDCLGCHAETHRVAGPAWTQVSGKFRGKIQDEVVQALTRSVLEGSVGTWGQVPMPPHPQMSEQDARDAVVYILSIGEPEQERDPPLDPQGKPYTATLEYDILPRLADPHPSFALDNVAPRGFEPKVGGMDFLDDGTLALASWDLDGAVYLIDTDAPAETRVRRIAEGLHEPLGLTVVDERIFVMQKQELTELIDRDGDGVIDRYAAVSYDWPSNANFHSFAFGLLHRDDAFYFLLSICVLPGGASCPEQLPTQGKLLRADTQGNTSVYASGFRTPNGISFARDGGIYVTDNQGDWLPASKLVRVREGDFYGSRAVPNEGVMALQEAPPAVWLPQDEVGNSPTQPLELVEAPYVGQLIHGDVYNGGIKRVFLETVDGREQGAVFHFSAGFQGSVNRLERGPDGAIYIGETGNPPNWGEYGKPWYGLERMRFSGNNAFEILAVRAQADGFELELTQPLAQDIELSPSDLLVKQWFYHPNEQYGGPKYDEATLLPSALTLSADRRRISARIPGLRAGYIVYLRLDERLRDDEGRALWTAESWYTLNAIPGGAQVTRGAPVSAAAATPAGDGWQPLFDGHSLDGWRNYGGDVDDVRKWTVQDGSLALLQDGAIPMWDLVKSAVFGGGSSDLIYHRKKFRDFELSLEWKISEGGNSGIFYLVADETEKTPWLTGIEMQVLHNEGHRDGQIETHRAGDLYDLIAADPETVRPPGQWNEVLLRIQDNRIEHWLNGVKVVEVTRGSPHWNELVAASKFADMPRFGKADEGYIVLQDHGDPVWYRNIRVRELHSDQGG
;
A
#
# COMPACT_ATOMS: atom_id res chain seq x y z
N MET A 1 -36.64 15.02 18.94
CA MET A 1 -35.23 15.48 18.82
C MET A 1 -34.42 15.18 20.07
N LYS A 2 -34.56 15.89 21.21
CA LYS A 2 -33.69 15.67 22.41
C LYS A 2 -33.57 14.21 22.91
N ARG A 3 -34.64 13.40 22.87
CA ARG A 3 -34.57 11.97 23.23
C ARG A 3 -33.76 11.14 22.23
N ILE A 4 -33.89 11.41 20.94
CA ILE A 4 -33.13 10.72 19.88
C ILE A 4 -31.65 11.11 19.96
N THR A 5 -31.35 12.39 20.23
CA THR A 5 -29.98 12.87 20.43
C THR A 5 -29.34 12.24 21.67
N LEU A 6 -30.06 12.11 22.79
CA LEU A 6 -29.55 11.42 23.98
C LEU A 6 -29.35 9.90 23.76
N THR A 7 -30.22 9.25 22.99
CA THR A 7 -30.07 7.83 22.67
C THR A 7 -28.87 7.61 21.74
N LEU A 8 -28.67 8.45 20.73
CA LEU A 8 -27.49 8.41 19.86
C LEU A 8 -26.19 8.69 20.64
N LEU A 9 -26.21 9.66 21.54
CA LEU A 9 -25.05 9.96 22.40
C LEU A 9 -24.73 8.82 23.36
N ALA A 10 -25.76 8.17 23.93
CA ALA A 10 -25.59 7.02 24.81
C ALA A 10 -25.07 5.80 24.04
N VAL A 11 -25.55 5.56 22.82
CA VAL A 11 -25.04 4.49 21.95
C VAL A 11 -23.58 4.75 21.56
N ALA A 12 -23.24 5.97 21.18
CA ALA A 12 -21.86 6.37 20.86
C ALA A 12 -20.93 6.21 22.07
N LEU A 13 -21.36 6.64 23.27
CA LEU A 13 -20.57 6.45 24.50
C LEU A 13 -20.38 4.98 24.87
N THR A 14 -21.43 4.17 24.70
CA THR A 14 -21.37 2.73 24.99
C THR A 14 -20.46 2.02 24.00
N LEU A 15 -20.53 2.39 22.72
CA LEU A 15 -19.65 1.86 21.67
C LEU A 15 -18.18 2.26 21.93
N ALA A 16 -17.92 3.52 22.31
CA ALA A 16 -16.59 3.98 22.68
C ALA A 16 -16.02 3.24 23.91
N LEU A 17 -16.86 2.97 24.91
CA LEU A 17 -16.48 2.19 26.09
C LEU A 17 -16.20 0.72 25.77
N VAL A 18 -16.98 0.11 24.87
CA VAL A 18 -16.74 -1.26 24.41
C VAL A 18 -15.46 -1.33 23.59
N VAL A 19 -15.22 -0.37 22.68
CA VAL A 19 -13.96 -0.28 21.92
C VAL A 19 -12.78 -0.07 22.85
N ALA A 20 -12.86 0.85 23.82
CA ALA A 20 -11.79 1.07 24.80
C ALA A 20 -11.54 -0.15 25.69
N LEU A 21 -12.60 -0.89 26.07
CA LEU A 21 -12.48 -2.12 26.84
C LEU A 21 -11.86 -3.25 26.01
N VAL A 22 -12.26 -3.39 24.74
CA VAL A 22 -11.71 -4.39 23.81
C VAL A 22 -10.25 -4.10 23.49
N VAL A 23 -9.90 -2.85 23.20
CA VAL A 23 -8.53 -2.39 23.01
C VAL A 23 -7.72 -2.58 24.30
N GLY A 24 -8.30 -2.25 25.46
CA GLY A 24 -7.68 -2.46 26.76
C GLY A 24 -7.41 -3.93 27.08
N ILE A 25 -8.35 -4.82 26.76
CA ILE A 25 -8.19 -6.28 26.90
C ILE A 25 -7.13 -6.79 25.93
N ALA A 26 -7.17 -6.38 24.67
CA ALA A 26 -6.20 -6.80 23.65
C ALA A 26 -4.76 -6.35 23.95
N VAL A 27 -4.60 -5.17 24.56
CA VAL A 27 -3.32 -4.66 25.09
C VAL A 27 -2.88 -5.45 26.33
N GLN A 28 -3.79 -5.73 27.26
CA GLN A 28 -3.46 -6.49 28.49
C GLN A 28 -3.14 -7.96 28.21
N THR A 29 -3.71 -8.56 27.17
CA THR A 29 -3.46 -9.97 26.78
C THR A 29 -2.30 -10.14 25.80
N LYS A 30 -1.57 -9.07 25.46
CA LYS A 30 -0.49 -9.06 24.43
C LYS A 30 -0.95 -9.53 23.05
N MET A 31 -2.23 -9.36 22.71
CA MET A 31 -2.77 -9.73 21.40
C MET A 31 -2.45 -8.71 20.30
N VAL A 32 -2.15 -7.45 20.66
CA VAL A 32 -1.95 -6.33 19.73
C VAL A 32 -0.64 -5.61 20.05
N SER A 33 0.21 -5.40 19.03
CA SER A 33 1.53 -4.75 19.16
C SER A 33 1.44 -3.21 19.16
N ARG A 34 2.54 -2.52 19.50
CA ARG A 34 2.63 -1.05 19.38
C ARG A 34 2.45 -0.58 17.94
N SER A 35 2.93 -1.35 16.96
CA SER A 35 2.72 -1.07 15.54
C SER A 35 1.27 -1.24 15.11
N ASP A 36 0.56 -2.24 15.65
CA ASP A 36 -0.87 -2.43 15.37
C ASP A 36 -1.71 -1.28 15.95
N LEU A 37 -1.33 -0.77 17.13
CA LEU A 37 -1.94 0.44 17.70
C LEU A 37 -1.62 1.70 16.90
N ALA A 38 -0.39 1.88 16.46
CA ALA A 38 0.00 3.00 15.60
C ALA A 38 -0.76 2.96 14.27
N PHE A 39 -0.91 1.77 13.69
CA PHE A 39 -1.72 1.53 12.50
C PHE A 39 -3.19 1.85 12.74
N LEU A 40 -3.81 1.39 13.83
CA LEU A 40 -5.21 1.72 14.13
C LEU A 40 -5.42 3.23 14.39
N VAL A 41 -4.43 3.91 14.98
CA VAL A 41 -4.46 5.36 15.19
C VAL A 41 -4.33 6.11 13.86
N ASP A 42 -3.37 5.73 13.02
CA ASP A 42 -3.18 6.30 11.69
C ASP A 42 -4.41 6.06 10.81
N LEU A 43 -4.95 4.84 10.85
CA LEU A 43 -6.18 4.46 10.18
C LEU A 43 -7.37 5.29 10.65
N GLY A 44 -7.48 5.52 11.96
CA GLY A 44 -8.52 6.38 12.53
C GLY A 44 -8.38 7.84 12.11
N ARG A 45 -7.15 8.33 11.90
CA ARG A 45 -6.87 9.69 11.39
C ARG A 45 -7.19 9.80 9.89
N ARG A 46 -6.81 8.79 9.10
CA ARG A 46 -6.95 8.79 7.63
C ARG A 46 -8.37 8.47 7.17
N ASP A 47 -8.96 7.40 7.71
CA ASP A 47 -10.20 6.78 7.23
C ASP A 47 -11.33 6.80 8.28
N GLY A 48 -11.09 7.37 9.47
CA GLY A 48 -12.08 7.57 10.52
C GLY A 48 -12.35 6.36 11.43
N LEU A 49 -13.15 6.56 12.47
CA LEU A 49 -13.45 5.53 13.49
C LEU A 49 -14.20 4.29 12.95
N ALA A 50 -14.97 4.45 11.87
CA ALA A 50 -15.65 3.34 11.21
C ALA A 50 -14.65 2.33 10.61
N ALA A 51 -13.51 2.82 10.12
CA ALA A 51 -12.44 1.99 9.60
C ALA A 51 -11.79 1.16 10.71
N VAL A 52 -11.47 1.79 11.84
CA VAL A 52 -10.94 1.14 13.05
C VAL A 52 -11.89 0.05 13.57
N TYR A 53 -13.19 0.35 13.64
CA TYR A 53 -14.20 -0.63 14.06
C TYR A 53 -14.26 -1.84 13.12
N SER A 54 -14.15 -1.62 11.80
CA SER A 54 -14.19 -2.68 10.81
C SER A 54 -12.99 -3.63 10.93
N VAL A 55 -11.78 -3.09 11.18
CA VAL A 55 -10.57 -3.89 11.46
C VAL A 55 -10.75 -4.74 12.70
N ILE A 56 -11.21 -4.15 13.80
CA ILE A 56 -11.43 -4.85 15.07
C ILE A 56 -12.50 -5.93 14.91
N LYS A 57 -13.59 -5.65 14.19
CA LYS A 57 -14.65 -6.62 13.92
C LYS A 57 -14.11 -7.81 13.12
N ALA A 58 -13.35 -7.57 12.06
CA ALA A 58 -12.75 -8.62 11.23
C ALA A 58 -11.74 -9.48 12.00
N GLU A 59 -10.93 -8.89 12.89
CA GLU A 59 -10.00 -9.64 13.73
C GLU A 59 -10.70 -10.49 14.80
N ILE A 60 -11.80 -10.00 15.39
CA ILE A 60 -12.48 -10.68 16.51
C ILE A 60 -13.47 -11.74 16.02
N TYR A 61 -14.21 -11.47 14.95
CA TYR A 61 -15.34 -12.29 14.53
C TYR A 61 -15.07 -13.08 13.23
N GLY A 62 -13.90 -12.90 12.60
CA GLY A 62 -13.80 -13.18 11.17
C GLY A 62 -14.82 -12.32 10.42
N VAL A 63 -15.07 -12.58 9.15
CA VAL A 63 -16.17 -11.89 8.49
C VAL A 63 -17.05 -12.85 7.74
N ASP A 64 -18.34 -12.73 8.06
CA ASP A 64 -19.50 -13.49 7.64
C ASP A 64 -19.35 -15.01 7.70
N GLU A 65 -19.64 -15.54 8.89
CA GLU A 65 -20.09 -16.94 9.07
C GLU A 65 -21.32 -17.26 8.20
N ASP A 66 -22.02 -16.25 7.67
CA ASP A 66 -23.28 -16.40 6.93
C ASP A 66 -23.12 -16.54 5.40
N ASN A 67 -21.93 -16.34 4.82
CA ASN A 67 -21.74 -16.53 3.37
C ASN A 67 -21.56 -18.01 2.95
N ALA A 68 -21.33 -18.90 3.92
CA ALA A 68 -21.27 -20.33 3.67
C ALA A 68 -22.65 -20.98 3.42
N ALA A 69 -23.75 -20.24 3.68
CA ALA A 69 -25.09 -20.81 3.77
C ALA A 69 -26.07 -20.39 2.65
N ASP A 70 -25.69 -19.53 1.69
CA ASP A 70 -26.64 -19.07 0.66
C ASP A 70 -26.59 -19.90 -0.64
N PRO A 71 -27.62 -20.71 -0.96
CA PRO A 71 -27.75 -21.46 -2.22
C PRO A 71 -28.15 -20.61 -3.43
N SER A 72 -28.30 -19.28 -3.29
CA SER A 72 -29.06 -18.40 -4.20
C SER A 72 -28.54 -18.20 -5.63
N TYR A 73 -27.30 -18.61 -5.97
CA TYR A 73 -26.74 -18.43 -7.33
C TYR A 73 -26.18 -19.70 -7.96
N GLY A 74 -26.80 -20.85 -7.66
CA GLY A 74 -26.53 -22.10 -8.38
C GLY A 74 -25.43 -22.97 -7.76
N ARG A 75 -25.17 -22.85 -6.46
CA ARG A 75 -24.37 -23.84 -5.73
C ARG A 75 -25.18 -25.11 -5.56
N GLU A 76 -25.02 -26.03 -6.50
CA GLU A 76 -25.75 -27.30 -6.49
C GLU A 76 -25.02 -28.36 -5.67
N ALA A 77 -25.66 -28.81 -4.60
CA ALA A 77 -25.17 -29.96 -3.85
C ALA A 77 -25.37 -31.24 -4.66
N VAL A 78 -24.28 -31.96 -4.94
CA VAL A 78 -24.36 -33.27 -5.56
C VAL A 78 -24.75 -34.30 -4.50
N PRO A 79 -25.89 -35.03 -4.65
CA PRO A 79 -26.35 -35.99 -3.67
C PRO A 79 -25.28 -37.02 -3.32
N GLY A 80 -25.07 -37.21 -2.02
CA GLY A 80 -24.10 -38.20 -1.53
C GLY A 80 -22.66 -37.72 -1.47
N ARG A 81 -22.30 -36.54 -1.98
CA ARG A 81 -20.91 -36.00 -1.91
C ARG A 81 -20.62 -35.25 -0.61
N GLY A 82 -21.61 -34.54 -0.07
CA GLY A 82 -21.49 -33.83 1.21
C GLY A 82 -20.77 -32.47 1.18
N HIS A 83 -20.11 -32.11 0.08
CA HIS A 83 -19.50 -30.80 -0.16
C HIS A 83 -19.80 -30.32 -1.58
N ALA A 84 -19.89 -29.00 -1.79
CA ALA A 84 -20.05 -28.37 -3.10
C ALA A 84 -19.17 -27.11 -3.18
N PRO A 85 -18.35 -26.90 -4.22
CA PRO A 85 -17.99 -27.86 -5.26
C PRO A 85 -17.34 -29.12 -4.67
N TRP A 86 -17.64 -30.28 -5.23
CA TRP A 86 -17.09 -31.55 -4.74
C TRP A 86 -15.76 -31.93 -5.38
N VAL A 87 -15.35 -31.24 -6.45
CA VAL A 87 -14.01 -31.31 -7.06
C VAL A 87 -13.37 -29.94 -6.94
N VAL A 88 -12.23 -29.86 -6.26
CA VAL A 88 -11.60 -28.57 -5.92
C VAL A 88 -10.11 -28.62 -6.20
N ARG A 89 -9.63 -27.70 -7.02
CA ARG A 89 -8.19 -27.48 -7.21
C ARG A 89 -7.62 -26.60 -6.10
N GLY A 90 -6.34 -26.77 -5.85
CA GLY A 90 -5.55 -25.75 -5.21
C GLY A 90 -4.38 -26.33 -4.45
N ASN A 91 -4.06 -25.70 -3.34
CA ASN A 91 -3.06 -26.23 -2.43
C ASN A 91 -3.73 -27.23 -1.45
N LEU A 92 -2.95 -28.11 -0.83
CA LEU A 92 -3.40 -28.91 0.32
C LEU A 92 -2.17 -29.28 1.14
N ASP A 93 -2.21 -29.04 2.45
CA ASP A 93 -1.13 -29.44 3.36
C ASP A 93 0.24 -28.88 2.92
N GLY A 94 0.27 -27.64 2.41
CA GLY A 94 1.50 -27.02 1.89
C GLY A 94 1.98 -27.55 0.53
N HIS A 95 1.30 -28.53 -0.05
CA HIS A 95 1.59 -29.01 -1.40
C HIS A 95 0.81 -28.20 -2.44
N PRO A 96 1.48 -27.67 -3.48
CA PRO A 96 0.80 -27.06 -4.62
C PRO A 96 0.19 -28.13 -5.54
N ARG A 97 -0.68 -27.70 -6.47
CA ARG A 97 -1.19 -28.52 -7.59
C ARG A 97 -1.92 -29.77 -7.13
N MET A 98 -2.79 -29.58 -6.14
CA MET A 98 -3.64 -30.61 -5.58
C MET A 98 -5.03 -30.53 -6.19
N ILE A 99 -5.57 -31.68 -6.59
CA ILE A 99 -6.99 -31.84 -6.90
C ILE A 99 -7.63 -32.71 -5.82
N LYS A 100 -8.75 -32.24 -5.27
CA LYS A 100 -9.48 -32.85 -4.14
C LYS A 100 -10.86 -33.28 -4.61
N PHE A 101 -11.28 -34.47 -4.20
CA PHE A 101 -12.59 -35.05 -4.47
C PHE A 101 -13.29 -35.32 -3.14
N ALA A 102 -14.44 -34.69 -2.89
CA ALA A 102 -15.34 -35.09 -1.81
C ALA A 102 -16.10 -36.33 -2.25
N LEU A 103 -15.73 -37.49 -1.72
CA LEU A 103 -16.31 -38.78 -2.11
C LEU A 103 -17.65 -39.03 -1.41
N ALA A 104 -17.77 -38.60 -0.15
CA ALA A 104 -18.96 -38.67 0.68
C ALA A 104 -18.89 -37.62 1.80
N PRO A 105 -19.97 -37.36 2.58
CA PRO A 105 -19.87 -36.49 3.75
C PRO A 105 -18.75 -36.94 4.68
N GLY A 106 -17.75 -36.07 4.84
CA GLY A 106 -16.55 -36.36 5.62
C GLY A 106 -15.48 -37.19 4.91
N LEU A 107 -15.70 -37.75 3.72
CA LEU A 107 -14.69 -38.59 3.06
C LEU A 107 -14.11 -37.91 1.82
N TRP A 108 -12.80 -37.77 1.77
CA TRP A 108 -12.09 -37.09 0.70
C TRP A 108 -10.95 -37.93 0.11
N ALA A 109 -10.63 -37.67 -1.15
CA ALA A 109 -9.40 -38.11 -1.80
C ALA A 109 -8.67 -36.93 -2.45
N ALA A 110 -7.35 -36.91 -2.39
CA ALA A 110 -6.53 -35.86 -2.99
C ALA A 110 -5.38 -36.43 -3.83
N TYR A 111 -5.10 -35.79 -4.97
CA TYR A 111 -4.05 -36.18 -5.90
C TYR A 111 -3.13 -34.99 -6.21
N ARG A 112 -1.82 -35.27 -6.36
CA ARG A 112 -0.85 -34.33 -6.97
C ARG A 112 -1.01 -34.40 -8.48
N THR A 113 -1.37 -33.30 -9.15
CA THR A 113 -1.65 -33.32 -10.60
C THR A 113 -0.40 -33.46 -11.47
N GLU A 114 0.79 -33.12 -10.97
CA GLU A 114 2.03 -33.25 -11.74
C GLU A 114 2.50 -34.69 -11.89
N SER A 115 2.27 -35.53 -10.87
CA SER A 115 2.69 -36.93 -10.85
C SER A 115 1.51 -37.91 -10.89
N LEU A 116 0.26 -37.42 -10.84
CA LEU A 116 -0.97 -38.22 -10.67
C LEU A 116 -0.87 -39.17 -9.47
N SER A 117 -0.18 -38.70 -8.42
CA SER A 117 0.01 -39.47 -7.19
C SER A 117 -1.20 -39.33 -6.30
N LEU A 118 -1.77 -40.46 -5.87
CA LEU A 118 -2.77 -40.47 -4.79
C LEU A 118 -2.05 -40.06 -3.50
N TYR A 119 -2.26 -38.82 -3.07
CA TYR A 119 -1.61 -38.27 -1.89
C TYR A 119 -2.30 -38.73 -0.62
N GLN A 120 -3.63 -38.63 -0.55
CA GLN A 120 -4.37 -38.93 0.67
C GLN A 120 -5.81 -39.38 0.40
N VAL A 121 -6.32 -40.31 1.21
CA VAL A 121 -7.75 -40.62 1.37
C VAL A 121 -8.07 -40.57 2.85
N TRP A 122 -9.03 -39.74 3.27
CA TRP A 122 -9.28 -39.51 4.69
C TRP A 122 -10.74 -39.25 5.04
N ASP A 123 -11.08 -39.59 6.28
CA ASP A 123 -12.33 -39.23 6.97
C ASP A 123 -12.10 -37.95 7.80
N GLY A 124 -12.88 -36.91 7.59
CA GLY A 124 -12.68 -35.57 8.14
C GLY A 124 -13.02 -34.48 7.13
N GLU A 125 -12.26 -33.39 7.14
CA GLU A 125 -12.58 -32.19 6.35
C GLU A 125 -11.35 -31.56 5.72
N VAL A 126 -11.62 -30.69 4.74
CA VAL A 126 -10.66 -29.70 4.23
C VAL A 126 -10.92 -28.41 4.99
N LEU A 127 -9.92 -27.90 5.70
CA LEU A 127 -9.96 -26.60 6.35
C LEU A 127 -9.59 -25.55 5.31
N PHE A 128 -10.60 -24.88 4.76
CA PHE A 128 -10.44 -23.80 3.79
C PHE A 128 -9.95 -22.52 4.48
N GLU A 129 -8.65 -22.50 4.74
CA GLU A 129 -7.92 -21.38 5.35
C GLU A 129 -7.09 -20.66 4.29
N GLY A 130 -6.93 -19.34 4.40
CA GLY A 130 -6.20 -18.53 3.43
C GLY A 130 -6.93 -17.26 2.99
N ALA A 131 -6.19 -16.35 2.36
CA ALA A 131 -6.67 -15.07 1.85
C ALA A 131 -7.98 -15.16 1.04
N ALA A 132 -8.10 -16.14 0.13
CA ALA A 132 -9.30 -16.33 -0.68
C ALA A 132 -10.49 -16.97 0.06
N TYR A 133 -10.23 -17.68 1.17
CA TYR A 133 -11.21 -18.51 1.87
C TYR A 133 -11.73 -17.86 3.15
N ASN A 134 -10.82 -17.48 4.04
CA ASN A 134 -11.12 -16.96 5.38
C ASN A 134 -10.31 -15.70 5.73
N TYR A 135 -9.67 -15.06 4.74
CA TYR A 135 -8.94 -13.79 4.86
C TYR A 135 -7.60 -13.86 5.62
N GLN A 136 -7.18 -15.04 6.06
CA GLN A 136 -5.95 -15.19 6.81
C GLN A 136 -4.73 -15.40 5.91
N HIS A 137 -3.59 -14.84 6.28
CA HIS A 137 -2.31 -15.31 5.76
C HIS A 137 -2.03 -16.69 6.35
N GLY A 138 -1.64 -17.67 5.54
CA GLY A 138 -1.43 -19.02 6.04
C GLY A 138 -1.39 -20.09 4.96
N PRO A 139 -1.38 -21.37 5.36
CA PRO A 139 -1.33 -22.53 4.50
C PRO A 139 -2.71 -22.65 3.87
N GLN A 140 -2.73 -22.67 2.55
CA GLN A 140 -3.97 -22.69 1.81
C GLN A 140 -4.23 -24.12 1.34
N PRO A 141 -5.48 -24.58 1.42
CA PRO A 141 -6.07 -25.18 2.61
C PRO A 141 -5.26 -26.32 3.28
N SER A 142 -5.71 -26.77 4.46
CA SER A 142 -5.14 -27.91 5.20
C SER A 142 -6.15 -29.06 5.36
N SER A 143 -5.69 -30.29 5.66
CA SER A 143 -6.56 -31.43 5.97
C SER A 143 -6.65 -31.71 7.48
N ARG A 144 -7.84 -32.08 7.96
CA ARG A 144 -8.09 -32.49 9.35
C ARG A 144 -8.88 -33.78 9.39
N GLY A 145 -8.58 -34.66 10.35
CA GLY A 145 -9.33 -35.90 10.58
C GLY A 145 -8.43 -37.12 10.68
N GLU A 146 -8.80 -38.19 10.02
CA GLU A 146 -8.21 -39.52 10.12
C GLU A 146 -7.96 -40.07 8.72
N TRP A 147 -6.70 -40.31 8.34
CA TRP A 147 -6.37 -40.82 7.01
C TRP A 147 -6.40 -42.35 6.97
N TYR A 148 -6.99 -42.90 5.91
CA TYR A 148 -6.91 -44.33 5.54
C TYR A 148 -5.66 -44.61 4.73
N LEU A 149 -5.31 -43.67 3.84
CA LEU A 149 -4.11 -43.72 3.03
C LEU A 149 -3.47 -42.33 2.99
N ARG A 150 -2.14 -42.27 3.14
CA ARG A 150 -1.33 -41.08 2.91
C ARG A 150 0.02 -41.51 2.34
N ASP A 151 0.38 -40.99 1.16
CA ASP A 151 1.63 -41.29 0.47
C ASP A 151 2.33 -39.99 0.03
N GLU A 152 3.45 -39.70 0.68
CA GLU A 152 4.25 -38.51 0.39
C GLU A 152 5.16 -38.69 -0.83
N ALA A 153 5.42 -39.93 -1.25
CA ALA A 153 6.25 -40.19 -2.41
C ALA A 153 5.44 -40.12 -3.71
N ASP A 154 6.13 -39.79 -4.81
CA ASP A 154 5.49 -39.74 -6.12
C ASP A 154 5.31 -41.13 -6.72
N THR A 155 4.17 -41.29 -7.38
CA THR A 155 3.83 -42.45 -8.19
C THR A 155 4.77 -42.54 -9.39
N ARG A 156 5.33 -43.72 -9.64
CA ARG A 156 6.19 -43.97 -10.80
C ARG A 156 5.44 -44.72 -11.87
N TRP A 157 5.10 -44.02 -12.94
CA TRP A 157 4.34 -44.54 -14.07
C TRP A 157 5.23 -45.29 -15.07
N PHE A 158 4.65 -46.26 -15.77
CA PHE A 158 5.29 -46.98 -16.86
C PHE A 158 4.29 -47.38 -17.95
N ILE A 159 4.80 -47.53 -19.17
CA ILE A 159 4.12 -48.20 -20.29
C ILE A 159 4.88 -49.50 -20.58
N GLU A 160 4.17 -50.62 -20.68
CA GLU A 160 4.76 -51.88 -21.10
C GLU A 160 4.82 -51.97 -22.62
N VAL A 161 6.03 -52.18 -23.15
CA VAL A 161 6.29 -52.36 -24.58
C VAL A 161 7.15 -53.61 -24.74
N ASP A 162 6.70 -54.56 -25.56
CA ASP A 162 7.38 -55.85 -25.79
C ASP A 162 7.76 -56.61 -24.50
N GLY A 163 6.91 -56.52 -23.47
CA GLY A 163 7.13 -57.14 -22.17
C GLY A 163 8.17 -56.45 -21.29
N ARG A 164 8.54 -55.19 -21.59
CA ARG A 164 9.43 -54.36 -20.77
C ARG A 164 8.70 -53.13 -20.25
N GLU A 165 8.92 -52.78 -18.99
CA GLU A 165 8.44 -51.52 -18.40
C GLU A 165 9.34 -50.38 -18.87
N LEU A 166 8.77 -49.47 -19.65
CA LEU A 166 9.40 -48.19 -19.98
C LEU A 166 8.89 -47.15 -18.98
N PRO A 167 9.76 -46.47 -18.22
CA PRO A 167 9.35 -45.36 -17.37
C PRO A 167 8.61 -44.31 -18.19
N ALA A 168 7.47 -43.84 -17.67
CA ALA A 168 6.64 -42.84 -18.32
C ALA A 168 6.58 -41.56 -17.49
N THR A 169 6.57 -40.41 -18.16
CA THR A 169 6.25 -39.12 -17.55
C THR A 169 4.75 -38.84 -17.69
N VAL A 170 4.21 -38.04 -16.78
CA VAL A 170 2.80 -37.66 -16.78
C VAL A 170 2.64 -36.26 -17.38
N SER A 171 1.60 -36.09 -18.20
CA SER A 171 1.09 -34.78 -18.59
C SER A 171 -0.35 -34.67 -18.12
N TRP A 172 -0.61 -33.78 -17.17
CA TRP A 172 -1.95 -33.42 -16.75
C TRP A 172 -2.73 -32.79 -17.91
N LEU A 173 -3.97 -33.23 -18.13
CA LEU A 173 -4.84 -32.72 -19.19
C LEU A 173 -6.12 -32.06 -18.64
N GLY A 174 -6.35 -32.12 -17.33
CA GLY A 174 -7.53 -31.58 -16.69
C GLY A 174 -8.46 -32.63 -16.07
N HIS A 175 -9.70 -32.23 -15.80
CA HIS A 175 -10.74 -33.13 -15.29
C HIS A 175 -12.07 -32.93 -16.00
N ASP A 176 -12.86 -34.00 -16.03
CA ASP A 176 -14.20 -34.03 -16.62
C ASP A 176 -15.23 -34.44 -15.56
N TYR A 177 -16.44 -33.87 -15.63
CA TYR A 177 -17.64 -34.40 -14.98
C TYR A 177 -18.31 -35.44 -15.87
N GLY A 178 -18.85 -36.48 -15.23
CA GLY A 178 -19.75 -37.44 -15.87
C GLY A 178 -21.18 -36.90 -15.96
N PRO A 179 -22.10 -37.65 -16.61
CA PRO A 179 -23.49 -37.23 -16.79
C PRO A 179 -24.16 -36.78 -15.49
N GLY A 180 -24.79 -35.60 -15.52
CA GLY A 180 -25.45 -35.00 -14.36
C GLY A 180 -24.51 -34.68 -13.20
N ARG A 181 -23.20 -34.54 -13.47
CA ARG A 181 -22.12 -34.29 -12.49
C ARG A 181 -22.08 -35.32 -11.35
N ALA A 182 -22.61 -36.52 -11.61
CA ALA A 182 -22.72 -37.61 -10.63
C ALA A 182 -21.38 -38.28 -10.34
N SER A 183 -20.43 -38.23 -11.28
CA SER A 183 -19.03 -38.65 -11.13
C SER A 183 -18.09 -37.61 -11.72
N ALA A 184 -16.80 -37.73 -11.44
CA ALA A 184 -15.76 -36.88 -11.99
C ALA A 184 -14.50 -37.71 -12.20
N GLN A 185 -13.81 -37.45 -13.31
CA GLN A 185 -12.62 -38.19 -13.70
C GLN A 185 -11.46 -37.24 -13.99
N MET A 186 -10.28 -37.62 -13.54
CA MET A 186 -9.02 -36.98 -13.92
C MET A 186 -8.62 -37.46 -15.31
N ARG A 187 -7.97 -36.61 -16.10
CA ARG A 187 -7.48 -36.92 -17.44
C ARG A 187 -6.00 -36.56 -17.54
N PHE A 188 -5.19 -37.50 -18.01
CA PHE A 188 -3.74 -37.31 -18.12
C PHE A 188 -3.16 -38.19 -19.23
N ALA A 189 -2.03 -37.79 -19.79
CA ALA A 189 -1.25 -38.60 -20.72
C ALA A 189 -0.03 -39.20 -20.02
N LEU A 190 0.33 -40.41 -20.43
CA LEU A 190 1.61 -41.04 -20.13
C LEU A 190 2.47 -41.02 -21.38
N ASN A 191 3.70 -40.53 -21.25
CA ASN A 191 4.64 -40.43 -22.37
C ASN A 191 5.90 -41.26 -22.05
N ALA A 192 6.21 -42.24 -22.91
CA ALA A 192 7.38 -43.10 -22.80
C ALA A 192 8.05 -43.30 -24.18
N GLY A 193 9.03 -42.45 -24.50
CA GLY A 193 9.67 -42.44 -25.82
C GLY A 193 8.70 -42.00 -26.91
N GLU A 194 8.43 -42.87 -27.89
CA GLU A 194 7.45 -42.63 -28.98
C GLU A 194 6.01 -43.03 -28.58
N HIS A 195 5.83 -43.62 -27.39
CA HIS A 195 4.52 -44.12 -26.94
C HIS A 195 3.83 -43.08 -26.06
N ASN A 196 2.63 -42.67 -26.48
CA ASN A 196 1.77 -41.76 -25.74
C ASN A 196 0.42 -42.43 -25.52
N LEU A 197 -0.10 -42.40 -24.29
CA LEU A 197 -1.37 -43.01 -23.91
C LEU A 197 -2.15 -42.04 -23.05
N VAL A 198 -3.41 -41.72 -23.42
CA VAL A 198 -4.28 -40.90 -22.57
C VAL A 198 -5.10 -41.83 -21.68
N LEU A 199 -5.04 -41.58 -20.38
CA LEU A 199 -5.85 -42.27 -19.39
C LEU A 199 -6.87 -41.32 -18.76
N THR A 200 -7.97 -41.92 -18.30
CA THR A 200 -8.82 -41.31 -17.29
C THR A 200 -8.82 -42.15 -16.03
N GLU A 201 -8.95 -41.48 -14.89
CA GLU A 201 -9.12 -42.11 -13.59
C GLU A 201 -10.34 -41.50 -12.87
N GLU A 202 -11.32 -42.33 -12.54
CA GLU A 202 -12.50 -41.96 -11.75
C GLU A 202 -12.36 -42.50 -10.30
N PRO A 203 -12.11 -41.62 -9.31
CA PRO A 203 -12.08 -42.00 -7.90
C PRO A 203 -13.49 -41.99 -7.29
N GLU A 204 -13.91 -43.12 -6.71
CA GLU A 204 -15.23 -43.28 -6.10
C GLU A 204 -15.22 -44.02 -4.77
N LEU A 205 -16.22 -43.72 -3.92
CA LEU A 205 -16.55 -44.54 -2.77
C LEU A 205 -17.59 -45.59 -3.16
N VAL A 206 -17.29 -46.87 -2.92
CA VAL A 206 -18.21 -47.98 -3.14
C VAL A 206 -18.50 -48.67 -1.81
N GLN A 207 -19.77 -48.82 -1.49
CA GLN A 207 -20.20 -49.62 -0.33
C GLN A 207 -20.36 -51.09 -0.74
N GLN A 208 -19.62 -52.00 -0.10
CA GLN A 208 -19.78 -53.45 -0.29
C GLN A 208 -20.05 -54.12 1.07
N GLY A 209 -21.33 -54.35 1.39
CA GLY A 209 -21.73 -54.81 2.72
C GLY A 209 -21.42 -53.76 3.78
N GLU A 210 -20.67 -54.12 4.81
CA GLU A 210 -20.21 -53.20 5.86
C GLU A 210 -18.88 -52.50 5.51
N GLU A 211 -18.18 -52.94 4.46
CA GLU A 211 -16.90 -52.37 4.05
C GLU A 211 -17.07 -51.14 3.14
N ARG A 212 -16.29 -50.11 3.42
CA ARG A 212 -16.09 -48.95 2.53
C ARG A 212 -14.89 -49.23 1.64
N ILE A 213 -15.07 -49.10 0.33
CA ILE A 213 -14.01 -49.33 -0.66
C ILE A 213 -13.76 -48.04 -1.42
N PHE A 214 -12.52 -47.58 -1.41
CA PHE A 214 -12.08 -46.56 -2.34
C PHE A 214 -11.70 -47.23 -3.67
N ARG A 215 -12.49 -46.96 -4.71
CA ARG A 215 -12.31 -47.51 -6.04
C ARG A 215 -11.66 -46.46 -6.94
N ARG A 216 -10.61 -46.88 -7.63
CA ARG A 216 -10.00 -46.12 -8.73
C ARG A 216 -10.33 -46.84 -10.03
N SER A 217 -11.14 -46.23 -10.88
CA SER A 217 -11.56 -46.82 -12.16
C SER A 217 -10.78 -46.20 -13.30
N PHE A 218 -10.03 -47.01 -14.05
CA PHE A 218 -9.18 -46.56 -15.15
C PHE A 218 -9.76 -46.90 -16.51
N SER A 219 -9.71 -45.93 -17.41
CA SER A 219 -9.96 -46.11 -18.84
C SER A 219 -8.84 -45.50 -19.66
N GLN A 220 -8.66 -45.96 -20.90
CA GLN A 220 -7.59 -45.49 -21.79
C GLN A 220 -8.06 -45.40 -23.24
N ASP A 221 -7.43 -44.54 -24.03
CA ASP A 221 -7.80 -44.29 -25.43
C ASP A 221 -7.23 -45.31 -26.42
N ASP A 222 -6.10 -45.94 -26.09
CA ASP A 222 -5.52 -47.04 -26.88
C ASP A 222 -5.46 -48.35 -26.07
N PRO A 223 -6.36 -49.32 -26.31
CA PRO A 223 -6.38 -50.61 -25.59
C PRO A 223 -5.20 -51.53 -25.94
N SER A 224 -4.36 -51.19 -26.93
CA SER A 224 -3.22 -52.02 -27.34
C SER A 224 -1.98 -51.82 -26.47
N LEU A 225 -1.88 -50.68 -25.78
CA LEU A 225 -0.81 -50.39 -24.82
C LEU A 225 -1.24 -50.80 -23.41
N VAL A 226 -0.28 -51.23 -22.59
CA VAL A 226 -0.52 -51.55 -21.17
C VAL A 226 0.19 -50.52 -20.33
N ALA A 227 -0.56 -49.77 -19.53
CA ALA A 227 0.00 -48.85 -18.54
C ALA A 227 -0.10 -49.41 -17.13
N GLY A 228 0.85 -48.98 -16.29
CA GLY A 228 0.82 -49.28 -14.87
C GLY A 228 1.63 -48.27 -14.08
N PHE A 229 1.62 -48.44 -12.77
CA PHE A 229 2.37 -47.57 -11.87
C PHE A 229 2.88 -48.32 -10.65
N ARG A 230 3.84 -47.70 -9.97
CA ARG A 230 4.28 -48.09 -8.63
C ARG A 230 3.93 -46.99 -7.66
N ASP A 231 3.27 -47.35 -6.57
CA ASP A 231 3.04 -46.42 -5.45
C ASP A 231 4.36 -46.06 -4.73
N GLY A 232 4.30 -45.18 -3.73
CA GLY A 232 5.45 -44.77 -2.94
C GLY A 232 6.13 -45.93 -2.21
N GLY A 233 5.35 -46.96 -1.83
CA GLY A 233 5.85 -48.22 -1.30
C GLY A 233 6.52 -49.14 -2.33
N GLY A 234 6.48 -48.77 -3.62
CA GLY A 234 7.03 -49.54 -4.73
C GLY A 234 6.14 -50.70 -5.21
N ARG A 235 4.93 -50.83 -4.66
CA ARG A 235 3.97 -51.85 -5.06
C ARG A 235 3.40 -51.51 -6.42
N ARG A 236 3.33 -52.52 -7.28
CA ARG A 236 3.00 -52.42 -8.69
C ARG A 236 1.51 -52.62 -8.93
N TYR A 237 0.92 -51.79 -9.78
CA TYR A 237 -0.46 -51.90 -10.25
C TYR A 237 -0.53 -51.72 -11.77
N LEU A 238 -1.55 -52.33 -12.39
CA LEU A 238 -1.93 -52.04 -13.77
C LEU A 238 -3.03 -50.97 -13.75
N ALA A 239 -2.90 -49.94 -14.57
CA ALA A 239 -3.85 -48.83 -14.66
C ALA A 239 -5.00 -49.18 -15.62
N SER A 240 -5.70 -50.29 -15.34
CA SER A 240 -6.77 -50.80 -16.20
C SER A 240 -7.92 -51.37 -15.36
N GLY A 241 -9.16 -50.98 -15.66
CA GLY A 241 -10.33 -51.45 -14.92
C GLY A 241 -10.37 -50.86 -13.50
N ASN A 242 -10.83 -51.65 -12.52
CA ASN A 242 -11.01 -51.16 -11.16
C ASN A 242 -9.89 -51.63 -10.24
N ILE A 243 -9.29 -50.69 -9.52
CA ILE A 243 -8.44 -50.94 -8.36
C ILE A 243 -9.23 -50.61 -7.11
N ASP A 244 -9.58 -51.62 -6.33
CA ASP A 244 -10.33 -51.49 -5.09
C ASP A 244 -9.38 -51.51 -3.89
N ILE A 245 -9.46 -50.45 -3.06
CA ILE A 245 -8.71 -50.30 -1.82
C ILE A 245 -9.73 -50.30 -0.67
N THR A 246 -9.74 -51.38 0.13
CA THR A 246 -10.57 -51.43 1.34
C THR A 246 -10.09 -50.39 2.34
N LEU A 247 -11.00 -49.52 2.78
CA LEU A 247 -10.73 -48.50 3.78
C LEU A 247 -10.86 -49.12 5.17
N ALA A 248 -9.73 -49.55 5.75
CA ALA A 248 -9.67 -50.18 7.06
C ALA A 248 -8.45 -49.69 7.84
N GLY A 249 -8.67 -49.36 9.12
CA GLY A 249 -7.67 -48.69 9.95
C GLY A 249 -7.48 -47.22 9.55
N THR A 250 -7.29 -46.35 10.53
CA THR A 250 -6.99 -44.95 10.29
C THR A 250 -5.80 -44.50 11.13
N THR A 251 -5.16 -43.43 10.68
CA THR A 251 -4.17 -42.72 11.46
C THR A 251 -4.60 -41.26 11.60
N PRO A 252 -4.49 -40.65 12.79
CA PRO A 252 -4.84 -39.26 12.98
C PRO A 252 -4.02 -38.33 12.08
N ILE A 253 -4.71 -37.44 11.37
CA ILE A 253 -4.15 -36.27 10.72
C ILE A 253 -4.18 -35.14 11.74
N THR A 254 -3.00 -34.66 12.10
CA THR A 254 -2.90 -33.35 12.72
C THR A 254 -2.82 -32.32 11.58
N PRO A 255 -3.71 -31.31 11.55
CA PRO A 255 -3.62 -30.26 10.55
C PRO A 255 -2.22 -29.66 10.55
N ILE A 256 -1.67 -29.44 9.34
CA ILE A 256 -0.44 -28.65 9.24
C ILE A 256 -0.80 -27.25 9.68
N GLU A 257 -0.33 -26.88 10.87
CA GLU A 257 -0.49 -25.52 11.34
C GLU A 257 0.24 -24.59 10.38
N GLY A 258 -0.46 -23.53 10.03
CA GLY A 258 0.10 -22.48 9.20
C GLY A 258 1.30 -21.78 9.78
N PRO A 259 2.00 -20.98 8.95
CA PRO A 259 2.75 -19.86 9.45
C PRO A 259 1.83 -19.08 10.38
N ARG A 260 2.03 -19.22 11.70
CA ARG A 260 1.31 -18.41 12.67
C ARG A 260 1.82 -16.97 12.48
N ARG A 261 0.97 -15.96 12.74
CA ARG A 261 1.50 -14.62 13.07
C ARG A 261 2.54 -14.87 14.17
N GLY A 262 3.82 -14.63 13.87
CA GLY A 262 4.97 -15.33 14.46
C GLY A 262 4.98 -15.52 15.99
N ARG A 263 5.95 -16.26 16.51
CA ARG A 263 6.12 -16.47 17.96
C ARG A 263 7.07 -15.46 18.59
N ASP A 264 6.97 -15.28 19.89
CA ASP A 264 8.01 -14.60 20.65
C ASP A 264 9.23 -15.55 20.76
N ALA A 265 10.43 -15.00 20.75
CA ALA A 265 11.65 -15.77 20.99
C ALA A 265 11.67 -16.29 22.43
N GLU A 266 12.07 -17.54 22.64
CA GLU A 266 12.30 -18.04 24.00
C GLU A 266 13.63 -17.50 24.54
N ALA A 267 13.69 -17.21 25.84
CA ALA A 267 14.89 -16.65 26.46
C ALA A 267 16.14 -17.55 26.28
N GLY A 268 15.96 -18.87 26.26
CA GLY A 268 17.04 -19.82 26.01
C GLY A 268 17.57 -19.77 24.57
N GLU A 269 16.70 -19.58 23.58
CA GLU A 269 17.10 -19.43 22.17
C GLU A 269 17.93 -18.15 21.97
N LEU A 270 17.52 -17.05 22.63
CA LEU A 270 18.23 -15.77 22.57
C LEU A 270 19.62 -15.85 23.21
N GLU A 271 19.71 -16.44 24.41
CA GLU A 271 20.98 -16.60 25.12
C GLU A 271 21.95 -17.50 24.34
N HIS A 272 21.44 -18.61 23.79
CA HIS A 272 22.24 -19.52 23.00
C HIS A 272 22.69 -18.90 21.66
N GLY A 273 21.77 -18.26 20.94
CA GLY A 273 22.06 -17.60 19.66
C GLY A 273 23.10 -16.48 19.78
N ALA A 274 23.01 -15.66 20.83
CA ALA A 274 24.01 -14.64 21.13
C ALA A 274 25.40 -15.26 21.36
N ALA A 275 25.46 -16.39 22.10
CA ALA A 275 26.70 -17.10 22.36
C ALA A 275 27.30 -17.72 21.09
N VAL A 276 26.47 -18.30 20.22
CA VAL A 276 26.89 -18.84 18.93
C VAL A 276 27.51 -17.74 18.07
N ILE A 277 26.85 -16.59 17.96
CA ILE A 277 27.33 -15.45 17.18
C ILE A 277 28.66 -14.91 17.73
N ALA A 278 28.76 -14.74 19.05
CA ALA A 278 29.98 -14.27 19.70
C ALA A 278 31.16 -15.26 19.54
N GLY A 279 30.86 -16.56 19.43
CA GLY A 279 31.83 -17.62 19.20
C GLY A 279 32.16 -17.91 17.73
N SER A 280 31.50 -17.24 16.79
CA SER A 280 31.63 -17.45 15.34
C SER A 280 32.32 -16.28 14.66
N ASP A 281 32.61 -16.42 13.36
CA ASP A 281 33.19 -15.37 12.51
C ASP A 281 32.15 -14.42 11.90
N CYS A 282 30.86 -14.54 12.27
CA CYS A 282 29.77 -13.66 11.85
C CYS A 282 30.10 -12.16 12.04
N LEU A 283 30.76 -11.82 13.15
CA LEU A 283 31.18 -10.44 13.48
C LEU A 283 32.25 -9.86 12.55
N GLY A 284 32.89 -10.68 11.71
CA GLY A 284 33.84 -10.22 10.70
C GLY A 284 33.16 -9.58 9.49
N CYS A 285 31.88 -9.91 9.24
CA CYS A 285 31.13 -9.44 8.07
C CYS A 285 29.83 -8.70 8.42
N HIS A 286 29.32 -8.85 9.64
CA HIS A 286 28.09 -8.24 10.13
C HIS A 286 28.35 -7.42 11.39
N ALA A 287 27.60 -6.34 11.55
CA ALA A 287 27.47 -5.60 12.80
C ALA A 287 25.99 -5.47 13.17
N GLU A 288 25.73 -5.11 14.42
CA GLU A 288 24.37 -4.99 14.92
C GLU A 288 23.58 -3.92 14.16
N THR A 289 24.14 -2.71 14.01
CA THR A 289 23.39 -1.53 13.55
C THR A 289 23.81 -0.93 12.21
N HIS A 290 24.98 -1.28 11.67
CA HIS A 290 25.52 -0.70 10.43
C HIS A 290 26.09 -1.78 9.52
N ARG A 291 26.14 -1.48 8.22
CA ARG A 291 26.68 -2.41 7.22
C ARG A 291 28.20 -2.53 7.34
N VAL A 292 28.74 -3.74 7.20
CA VAL A 292 30.19 -3.99 7.11
C VAL A 292 30.54 -4.56 5.73
N ALA A 293 30.45 -5.88 5.58
CA ALA A 293 30.53 -6.56 4.28
C ALA A 293 29.15 -7.13 3.89
N GLY A 294 28.45 -7.71 4.86
CA GLY A 294 27.04 -8.07 4.81
C GLY A 294 26.13 -7.01 5.45
N PRO A 295 24.80 -7.19 5.38
CA PRO A 295 23.83 -6.29 6.01
C PRO A 295 24.00 -6.25 7.53
N ALA A 296 23.60 -5.13 8.15
CA ALA A 296 23.45 -5.05 9.60
C ALA A 296 22.38 -6.03 10.09
N TRP A 297 22.49 -6.54 11.31
CA TRP A 297 21.44 -7.40 11.86
C TRP A 297 20.09 -6.68 11.97
N THR A 298 20.09 -5.38 12.24
CA THR A 298 18.88 -4.55 12.21
C THR A 298 18.26 -4.40 10.82
N GLN A 299 19.07 -4.48 9.75
CA GLN A 299 18.56 -4.51 8.37
C GLN A 299 17.92 -5.87 8.05
N VAL A 300 18.52 -6.96 8.56
CA VAL A 300 17.96 -8.31 8.44
C VAL A 300 16.63 -8.41 9.19
N SER A 301 16.59 -8.03 10.48
CA SER A 301 15.36 -8.05 11.27
C SER A 301 14.30 -7.09 10.71
N GLY A 302 14.70 -5.88 10.29
CA GLY A 302 13.83 -4.86 9.72
C GLY A 302 13.19 -5.26 8.39
N LYS A 303 13.83 -6.11 7.57
CA LYS A 303 13.23 -6.65 6.35
C LYS A 303 12.07 -7.60 6.64
N PHE A 304 12.16 -8.42 7.69
CA PHE A 304 11.18 -9.46 8.01
C PHE A 304 10.22 -9.08 9.17
N ARG A 305 9.91 -7.79 9.29
CA ARG A 305 9.09 -7.15 10.36
C ARG A 305 8.08 -8.09 11.05
N GLY A 306 8.05 -8.06 12.38
CA GLY A 306 7.01 -8.70 13.19
C GLY A 306 7.56 -9.74 14.18
N LYS A 307 6.69 -10.61 14.67
CA LYS A 307 7.09 -11.75 15.51
C LYS A 307 7.89 -12.78 14.70
N ILE A 308 8.65 -13.64 15.37
CA ILE A 308 9.51 -14.64 14.71
C ILE A 308 8.67 -15.64 13.92
N GLN A 309 8.85 -15.67 12.61
CA GLN A 309 8.19 -16.60 11.70
C GLN A 309 9.14 -17.78 11.46
N ASP A 310 8.70 -19.02 11.73
CA ASP A 310 9.58 -20.19 11.67
C ASP A 310 10.08 -20.46 10.25
N GLU A 311 9.31 -20.07 9.22
CA GLU A 311 9.71 -20.18 7.81
C GLU A 311 10.88 -19.22 7.48
N VAL A 312 10.85 -18.01 8.05
CA VAL A 312 11.95 -17.04 7.92
C VAL A 312 13.18 -17.56 8.65
N VAL A 313 13.00 -18.08 9.86
CA VAL A 313 14.09 -18.67 10.64
C VAL A 313 14.74 -19.80 9.86
N GLN A 314 13.95 -20.73 9.32
CA GLN A 314 14.46 -21.87 8.58
C GLN A 314 15.21 -21.44 7.31
N ALA A 315 14.66 -20.49 6.53
CA ALA A 315 15.30 -20.00 5.32
C ALA A 315 16.63 -19.28 5.60
N LEU A 316 16.68 -18.45 6.63
CA LEU A 316 17.91 -17.78 7.06
C LEU A 316 18.90 -18.77 7.67
N THR A 317 18.44 -19.80 8.38
CA THR A 317 19.29 -20.88 8.91
C THR A 317 19.99 -21.61 7.77
N ARG A 318 19.24 -21.97 6.71
CA ARG A 318 19.82 -22.57 5.51
C ARG A 318 20.85 -21.64 4.86
N SER A 319 20.53 -20.35 4.75
CA SER A 319 21.46 -19.35 4.22
C SER A 319 22.77 -19.34 5.02
N VAL A 320 22.72 -19.41 6.36
CA VAL A 320 23.91 -19.48 7.22
C VAL A 320 24.75 -20.73 6.94
N LEU A 321 24.11 -21.89 6.82
CA LEU A 321 24.78 -23.18 6.63
C LEU A 321 25.36 -23.34 5.22
N GLU A 322 24.62 -22.95 4.19
CA GLU A 322 24.92 -23.19 2.78
C GLU A 322 25.53 -21.99 2.05
N GLY A 323 25.55 -20.83 2.70
CA GLY A 323 25.93 -19.56 2.10
C GLY A 323 24.79 -18.96 1.25
N SER A 324 24.94 -17.71 0.87
CA SER A 324 23.95 -17.03 0.00
C SER A 324 24.59 -15.91 -0.82
N VAL A 325 23.97 -15.55 -1.95
CA VAL A 325 24.39 -14.41 -2.78
C VAL A 325 23.15 -13.80 -3.45
N GLY A 326 23.15 -12.48 -3.69
CA GLY A 326 22.10 -11.78 -4.43
C GLY A 326 21.05 -11.12 -3.55
N THR A 327 20.58 -11.79 -2.49
CA THR A 327 19.45 -11.31 -1.64
C THR A 327 19.73 -9.98 -0.93
N TRP A 328 20.99 -9.72 -0.59
CA TRP A 328 21.46 -8.54 0.16
C TRP A 328 22.59 -7.80 -0.57
N GLY A 329 22.72 -8.04 -1.88
CA GLY A 329 23.80 -7.54 -2.71
C GLY A 329 24.66 -8.64 -3.34
N GLN A 330 25.72 -8.20 -4.04
CA GLN A 330 26.60 -9.09 -4.83
C GLN A 330 27.72 -9.74 -4.01
N VAL A 331 27.92 -9.31 -2.75
CA VAL A 331 28.92 -9.91 -1.86
C VAL A 331 28.35 -11.24 -1.33
N PRO A 332 28.95 -12.40 -1.65
CA PRO A 332 28.45 -13.68 -1.18
C PRO A 332 28.72 -13.84 0.32
N MET A 333 27.75 -14.36 1.05
CA MET A 333 27.91 -14.82 2.42
C MET A 333 28.51 -16.24 2.40
N PRO A 334 29.70 -16.46 3.00
CA PRO A 334 30.31 -17.79 3.05
C PRO A 334 29.44 -18.82 3.80
N PRO A 335 29.50 -20.11 3.43
CA PRO A 335 28.77 -21.18 4.09
C PRO A 335 29.40 -21.55 5.44
N HIS A 336 28.58 -21.94 6.42
CA HIS A 336 28.99 -22.47 7.72
C HIS A 336 28.57 -23.94 7.91
N PRO A 337 29.01 -24.88 7.04
CA PRO A 337 28.55 -26.28 7.10
C PRO A 337 29.04 -27.03 8.36
N GLN A 338 30.01 -26.45 9.07
CA GLN A 338 30.51 -26.93 10.36
C GLN A 338 29.64 -26.51 11.57
N MET A 339 28.72 -25.55 11.40
CA MET A 339 27.78 -25.14 12.45
C MET A 339 26.62 -26.14 12.52
N SER A 340 26.14 -26.48 13.71
CA SER A 340 24.96 -27.33 13.81
C SER A 340 23.70 -26.58 13.36
N GLU A 341 22.70 -27.30 12.86
CA GLU A 341 21.44 -26.69 12.43
C GLU A 341 20.75 -25.93 13.58
N GLN A 342 20.83 -26.46 14.80
CA GLN A 342 20.29 -25.80 15.99
C GLN A 342 21.04 -24.52 16.33
N ASP A 343 22.37 -24.51 16.27
CA ASP A 343 23.17 -23.31 16.56
C ASP A 343 22.90 -22.21 15.54
N ALA A 344 22.82 -22.56 14.26
CA ALA A 344 22.47 -21.64 13.18
C ALA A 344 21.05 -21.08 13.35
N ARG A 345 20.10 -21.94 13.74
CA ARG A 345 18.72 -21.55 14.04
C ARG A 345 18.63 -20.55 15.18
N ASP A 346 19.29 -20.83 16.30
CA ASP A 346 19.28 -19.95 17.47
C ASP A 346 19.98 -18.62 17.18
N ALA A 347 21.09 -18.63 16.42
CA ALA A 347 21.74 -17.41 15.94
C ALA A 347 20.80 -16.54 15.09
N VAL A 348 20.04 -17.15 14.17
CA VAL A 348 19.04 -16.44 13.35
C VAL A 348 17.91 -15.88 14.20
N VAL A 349 17.38 -16.66 15.15
CA VAL A 349 16.36 -16.21 16.11
C VAL A 349 16.85 -15.00 16.89
N TYR A 350 18.11 -15.02 17.36
CA TYR A 350 18.73 -13.88 18.00
C TYR A 350 18.80 -12.66 17.06
N ILE A 351 19.29 -12.81 15.83
CA ILE A 351 19.38 -11.72 14.83
C ILE A 351 18.01 -11.09 14.58
N LEU A 352 16.97 -11.90 14.40
CA LEU A 352 15.59 -11.43 14.18
C LEU A 352 15.00 -10.74 15.42
N SER A 353 15.53 -11.00 16.61
CA SER A 353 15.08 -10.37 17.86
C SER A 353 15.70 -9.01 18.14
N ILE A 354 16.76 -8.62 17.41
CA ILE A 354 17.46 -7.36 17.62
C ILE A 354 16.53 -6.20 17.26
N GLY A 355 16.15 -5.46 18.30
CA GLY A 355 15.23 -4.32 18.23
C GLY A 355 15.84 -3.10 17.53
N GLU A 356 14.96 -2.26 16.98
CA GLU A 356 15.32 -1.12 16.13
C GLU A 356 16.12 -0.02 16.89
N PRO A 357 17.26 0.43 16.34
CA PRO A 357 17.50 1.85 16.14
C PRO A 357 16.64 2.36 14.98
N GLU A 358 16.24 3.63 15.06
CA GLU A 358 15.63 4.40 13.97
C GLU A 358 16.33 4.06 12.64
N GLN A 359 15.58 3.59 11.64
CA GLN A 359 16.12 3.07 10.38
C GLN A 359 17.30 3.93 9.92
N GLU A 360 18.52 3.40 9.97
CA GLU A 360 19.64 3.96 9.24
C GLU A 360 19.34 3.68 7.76
N ARG A 361 18.48 4.52 7.19
CA ARG A 361 18.31 4.61 5.75
C ARG A 361 19.69 5.02 5.25
N ASP A 362 20.18 4.31 4.25
CA ASP A 362 21.34 4.75 3.48
C ASP A 362 20.78 5.63 2.36
N PRO A 363 20.49 6.92 2.61
CA PRO A 363 19.91 7.76 1.60
C PRO A 363 20.90 7.87 0.43
N PRO A 364 20.40 8.00 -0.81
CA PRO A 364 21.27 8.35 -1.90
C PRO A 364 22.04 9.63 -1.55
N LEU A 365 23.31 9.67 -1.96
CA LEU A 365 24.14 10.85 -1.81
C LEU A 365 23.94 11.78 -3.02
N ASP A 366 23.95 13.08 -2.76
CA ASP A 366 24.03 14.10 -3.79
C ASP A 366 25.41 14.08 -4.49
N PRO A 367 25.60 14.83 -5.59
CA PRO A 367 26.90 14.89 -6.28
C PRO A 367 28.07 15.41 -5.43
N GLN A 368 27.80 16.00 -4.27
CA GLN A 368 28.79 16.49 -3.31
C GLN A 368 29.07 15.47 -2.18
N GLY A 369 28.41 14.30 -2.22
CA GLY A 369 28.56 13.25 -1.23
C GLY A 369 27.73 13.46 0.04
N LYS A 370 26.78 14.40 0.05
CA LYS A 370 25.88 14.64 1.18
C LYS A 370 24.61 13.79 1.04
N PRO A 371 24.12 13.14 2.10
CA PRO A 371 22.87 12.39 2.06
C PRO A 371 21.66 13.29 1.74
N TYR A 372 20.79 12.83 0.83
CA TYR A 372 19.49 13.45 0.61
C TYR A 372 18.58 13.26 1.83
N THR A 373 17.77 14.28 2.15
CA THR A 373 16.73 14.18 3.16
C THR A 373 15.60 13.29 2.65
N ALA A 374 15.14 12.38 3.50
CA ALA A 374 13.98 11.52 3.27
C ALA A 374 12.73 12.14 3.90
N THR A 375 11.67 12.31 3.11
CA THR A 375 10.35 12.76 3.57
C THR A 375 9.34 11.60 3.48
N LEU A 376 8.60 11.37 4.55
CA LEU A 376 7.53 10.36 4.63
C LEU A 376 6.14 10.99 4.73
N GLU A 377 6.06 12.31 4.85
CA GLU A 377 4.79 13.00 4.98
C GLU A 377 4.07 13.06 3.63
N TYR A 378 2.75 13.04 3.73
CA TYR A 378 1.83 13.18 2.61
C TYR A 378 1.02 14.46 2.84
N ASP A 379 1.10 15.37 1.88
CA ASP A 379 0.29 16.59 1.85
C ASP A 379 -0.56 16.50 0.58
N ILE A 380 -1.76 15.94 0.75
CA ILE A 380 -2.73 15.62 -0.32
C ILE A 380 -4.12 16.10 0.09
N LEU A 381 -5.03 16.21 -0.88
CA LEU A 381 -6.43 16.48 -0.60
C LEU A 381 -7.16 15.22 -0.07
N PRO A 382 -8.31 15.38 0.62
CA PRO A 382 -9.13 14.25 1.01
C PRO A 382 -9.52 13.39 -0.20
N ARG A 383 -9.55 12.06 0.00
CA ARG A 383 -9.96 11.11 -1.06
C ARG A 383 -11.40 11.36 -1.49
N LEU A 384 -11.67 11.13 -2.78
CA LEU A 384 -13.02 11.15 -3.33
C LEU A 384 -13.90 10.12 -2.60
N ALA A 385 -15.15 10.49 -2.32
CA ALA A 385 -16.14 9.61 -1.72
C ALA A 385 -17.26 9.22 -2.69
N ASP A 386 -17.44 9.98 -3.78
CA ASP A 386 -18.58 9.87 -4.68
C ASP A 386 -18.17 9.42 -6.10
N PRO A 387 -19.11 8.85 -6.89
CA PRO A 387 -18.89 8.56 -8.30
C PRO A 387 -18.62 9.82 -9.12
N HIS A 388 -17.78 9.70 -10.14
CA HIS A 388 -17.43 10.82 -11.01
C HIS A 388 -18.68 11.44 -11.68
N PRO A 389 -18.89 12.77 -11.65
CA PRO A 389 -20.14 13.42 -12.11
C PRO A 389 -20.50 13.18 -13.58
N SER A 390 -19.51 12.84 -14.40
CA SER A 390 -19.70 12.52 -15.83
C SER A 390 -20.15 11.07 -16.08
N PHE A 391 -20.37 10.28 -15.03
CA PHE A 391 -20.80 8.90 -15.14
C PHE A 391 -21.98 8.62 -14.20
N ALA A 392 -22.96 7.89 -14.71
CA ALA A 392 -23.98 7.26 -13.88
C ALA A 392 -23.47 5.89 -13.43
N LEU A 393 -23.66 5.56 -12.16
CA LEU A 393 -23.30 4.27 -11.57
C LEU A 393 -24.58 3.44 -11.33
N ASP A 394 -24.58 2.19 -11.76
CA ASP A 394 -25.63 1.22 -11.48
C ASP A 394 -25.06 -0.11 -10.99
N ASN A 395 -25.74 -0.73 -10.02
CA ASN A 395 -25.37 -2.05 -9.51
C ASN A 395 -25.91 -3.14 -10.44
N VAL A 396 -25.01 -3.96 -10.98
CA VAL A 396 -25.32 -5.06 -11.90
C VAL A 396 -25.66 -6.33 -11.10
N ALA A 397 -24.99 -6.54 -9.97
CA ALA A 397 -25.21 -7.68 -9.09
C ALA A 397 -26.63 -7.67 -8.50
N PRO A 398 -27.43 -8.73 -8.71
CA PRO A 398 -28.70 -8.85 -8.01
C PRO A 398 -28.46 -9.02 -6.50
N ARG A 399 -29.44 -8.62 -5.69
CA ARG A 399 -29.34 -8.69 -4.23
C ARG A 399 -29.09 -10.14 -3.76
N GLY A 400 -27.97 -10.34 -3.06
CA GLY A 400 -27.50 -11.63 -2.55
C GLY A 400 -26.34 -12.20 -3.37
N PHE A 401 -26.11 -11.69 -4.59
CA PHE A 401 -24.96 -12.08 -5.40
C PHE A 401 -23.79 -11.20 -4.99
N GLU A 402 -22.83 -11.80 -4.31
CA GLU A 402 -21.71 -11.10 -3.68
C GLU A 402 -20.37 -11.52 -4.30
N PRO A 403 -20.16 -11.34 -5.62
CA PRO A 403 -18.99 -11.85 -6.29
C PRO A 403 -17.74 -11.07 -5.89
N LYS A 404 -16.71 -11.79 -5.45
CA LYS A 404 -15.34 -11.28 -5.38
C LYS A 404 -14.72 -11.40 -6.76
N VAL A 405 -14.76 -10.34 -7.56
CA VAL A 405 -14.42 -10.47 -8.98
C VAL A 405 -12.91 -10.62 -9.18
N GLY A 406 -12.50 -11.80 -9.64
CA GLY A 406 -11.09 -12.11 -9.94
C GLY A 406 -10.74 -11.95 -11.42
N GLY A 407 -11.70 -12.15 -12.33
CA GLY A 407 -11.55 -11.92 -13.77
C GLY A 407 -12.90 -11.80 -14.44
N MET A 408 -13.00 -11.08 -15.56
CA MET A 408 -14.24 -10.93 -16.31
C MET A 408 -13.98 -10.55 -17.77
N ASP A 409 -14.86 -10.98 -18.66
CA ASP A 409 -14.82 -10.68 -20.10
C ASP A 409 -16.21 -10.92 -20.71
N PHE A 410 -16.45 -10.49 -21.95
CA PHE A 410 -17.74 -10.63 -22.62
C PHE A 410 -17.75 -11.71 -23.69
N LEU A 411 -18.85 -12.44 -23.78
CA LEU A 411 -19.22 -13.24 -24.94
C LEU A 411 -19.70 -12.32 -26.07
N ASP A 412 -19.70 -12.82 -27.31
CA ASP A 412 -20.10 -12.07 -28.52
C ASP A 412 -21.56 -11.57 -28.44
N ASP A 413 -22.42 -12.27 -27.71
CA ASP A 413 -23.82 -11.89 -27.49
C ASP A 413 -24.01 -10.80 -26.41
N GLY A 414 -22.93 -10.42 -25.73
CA GLY A 414 -22.89 -9.41 -24.67
C GLY A 414 -23.20 -9.93 -23.27
N THR A 415 -23.32 -11.24 -23.09
CA THR A 415 -23.31 -11.88 -21.78
C THR A 415 -21.95 -11.73 -21.13
N LEU A 416 -21.92 -11.29 -19.87
CA LEU A 416 -20.68 -11.14 -19.10
C LEU A 416 -20.28 -12.48 -18.48
N ALA A 417 -19.07 -12.96 -18.77
CA ALA A 417 -18.44 -14.06 -18.07
C ALA A 417 -17.61 -13.52 -16.90
N LEU A 418 -17.77 -14.10 -15.71
CA LEU A 418 -17.15 -13.60 -14.47
C LEU A 418 -16.58 -14.76 -13.65
N ALA A 419 -15.29 -14.68 -13.29
CA ALA A 419 -14.63 -15.59 -12.37
C ALA A 419 -14.54 -15.00 -10.95
N SER A 420 -14.85 -15.80 -9.93
CA SER A 420 -14.84 -15.37 -8.53
C SER A 420 -13.62 -15.85 -7.74
N TRP A 421 -12.99 -14.93 -7.01
CA TRP A 421 -11.88 -15.16 -6.09
C TRP A 421 -12.41 -15.44 -4.69
N ASP A 422 -13.03 -16.61 -4.51
CA ASP A 422 -13.65 -17.06 -3.26
C ASP A 422 -13.48 -18.58 -3.06
N LEU A 423 -14.22 -19.13 -2.09
CA LEU A 423 -14.21 -20.56 -1.75
C LEU A 423 -14.56 -21.48 -2.92
N ASP A 424 -15.51 -21.07 -3.75
CA ASP A 424 -16.02 -21.91 -4.82
C ASP A 424 -15.15 -21.81 -6.06
N GLY A 425 -14.41 -20.70 -6.26
CA GLY A 425 -13.63 -20.47 -7.47
C GLY A 425 -14.51 -20.64 -8.71
N ALA A 426 -15.66 -19.96 -8.70
CA ALA A 426 -16.73 -20.19 -9.65
C ALA A 426 -16.58 -19.31 -10.90
N VAL A 427 -17.23 -19.73 -11.99
CA VAL A 427 -17.47 -18.90 -13.17
C VAL A 427 -18.96 -18.78 -13.40
N TYR A 428 -19.40 -17.55 -13.63
CA TYR A 428 -20.80 -17.18 -13.87
C TYR A 428 -20.95 -16.54 -15.25
N LEU A 429 -22.11 -16.78 -15.87
CA LEU A 429 -22.62 -15.96 -16.96
C LEU A 429 -23.69 -15.02 -16.42
N ILE A 430 -23.61 -13.75 -16.84
CA ILE A 430 -24.46 -12.67 -16.34
C ILE A 430 -25.08 -11.94 -17.54
N ASP A 431 -26.39 -12.15 -17.74
CA ASP A 431 -27.18 -11.39 -18.71
C ASP A 431 -27.64 -10.09 -18.04
N THR A 432 -26.94 -9.00 -18.35
CA THR A 432 -27.14 -7.72 -17.66
C THR A 432 -28.47 -7.04 -17.97
N ASP A 433 -29.18 -7.50 -19.00
CA ASP A 433 -30.50 -7.03 -19.40
C ASP A 433 -31.65 -7.92 -18.88
N ALA A 434 -31.33 -9.14 -18.42
CA ALA A 434 -32.32 -10.03 -17.81
C ALA A 434 -32.84 -9.52 -16.44
N PRO A 435 -34.05 -9.96 -16.03
CA PRO A 435 -34.55 -9.78 -14.67
C PRO A 435 -33.57 -10.32 -13.63
N ALA A 436 -33.51 -9.66 -12.46
CA ALA A 436 -32.56 -9.98 -11.39
C ALA A 436 -32.61 -11.46 -10.95
N GLU A 437 -33.77 -12.10 -11.04
CA GLU A 437 -34.02 -13.49 -10.64
C GLU A 437 -33.42 -14.52 -11.60
N THR A 438 -33.18 -14.16 -12.86
CA THR A 438 -32.63 -15.06 -13.90
C THR A 438 -31.32 -14.55 -14.49
N ARG A 439 -30.81 -13.43 -13.99
CA ARG A 439 -29.64 -12.72 -14.51
C ARG A 439 -28.34 -13.50 -14.39
N VAL A 440 -28.16 -14.23 -13.29
CA VAL A 440 -26.89 -14.88 -12.96
C VAL A 440 -27.04 -16.39 -13.10
N ARG A 441 -26.08 -17.02 -13.77
CA ARG A 441 -26.02 -18.46 -13.97
C ARG A 441 -24.60 -18.95 -13.70
N ARG A 442 -24.41 -19.78 -12.67
CA ARG A 442 -23.14 -20.48 -12.47
C ARG A 442 -22.95 -21.52 -13.58
N ILE A 443 -21.77 -21.52 -14.20
CA ILE A 443 -21.40 -22.49 -15.24
C ILE A 443 -20.23 -23.37 -14.82
N ALA A 444 -19.35 -22.89 -13.93
CA ALA A 444 -18.20 -23.65 -13.44
C ALA A 444 -17.91 -23.34 -11.97
N GLU A 445 -17.13 -24.21 -11.35
CA GLU A 445 -16.66 -24.14 -9.96
C GLU A 445 -15.41 -25.01 -9.75
N GLY A 446 -14.74 -24.85 -8.59
CA GLY A 446 -13.56 -25.62 -8.19
C GLY A 446 -12.22 -25.11 -8.73
N LEU A 447 -12.16 -23.88 -9.26
CA LEU A 447 -10.90 -23.23 -9.69
C LEU A 447 -10.13 -22.66 -8.49
N HIS A 448 -8.81 -22.55 -8.59
CA HIS A 448 -7.96 -22.10 -7.47
C HIS A 448 -7.49 -20.65 -7.63
N GLU A 449 -8.07 -19.74 -6.85
CA GLU A 449 -7.76 -18.31 -6.88
C GLU A 449 -7.77 -17.76 -8.34
N PRO A 450 -8.90 -17.87 -9.08
CA PRO A 450 -8.95 -17.44 -10.47
C PRO A 450 -8.90 -15.91 -10.55
N LEU A 451 -7.74 -15.38 -10.92
CA LEU A 451 -7.45 -13.94 -10.99
C LEU A 451 -7.25 -13.45 -12.43
N GLY A 452 -7.79 -14.21 -13.39
CA GLY A 452 -7.92 -13.77 -14.76
C GLY A 452 -8.87 -14.63 -15.57
N LEU A 453 -9.57 -14.00 -16.51
CA LEU A 453 -10.49 -14.65 -17.45
C LEU A 453 -10.45 -13.90 -18.77
N THR A 454 -10.46 -14.61 -19.88
CA THR A 454 -10.70 -14.03 -21.21
C THR A 454 -11.54 -14.98 -22.06
N VAL A 455 -12.33 -14.41 -22.97
CA VAL A 455 -13.11 -15.12 -23.98
C VAL A 455 -12.37 -15.02 -25.32
N VAL A 456 -12.16 -16.17 -25.98
CA VAL A 456 -11.55 -16.23 -27.32
C VAL A 456 -12.44 -17.09 -28.20
N ASP A 457 -13.06 -16.50 -29.21
CA ASP A 457 -13.99 -17.18 -30.12
C ASP A 457 -15.06 -18.01 -29.36
N GLU A 458 -15.77 -17.36 -28.42
CA GLU A 458 -16.78 -17.97 -27.52
C GLU A 458 -16.24 -19.02 -26.53
N ARG A 459 -14.92 -19.25 -26.49
CA ARG A 459 -14.29 -20.18 -25.53
C ARG A 459 -13.78 -19.43 -24.32
N ILE A 460 -14.05 -19.95 -23.13
CA ILE A 460 -13.69 -19.30 -21.87
C ILE A 460 -12.37 -19.88 -21.36
N PHE A 461 -11.39 -19.00 -21.15
CA PHE A 461 -10.09 -19.33 -20.56
C PHE A 461 -9.95 -18.63 -19.22
N VAL A 462 -9.49 -19.37 -18.21
CA VAL A 462 -9.30 -18.88 -16.85
C VAL A 462 -7.85 -19.06 -16.43
N MET A 463 -7.23 -17.97 -15.99
CA MET A 463 -5.96 -17.97 -15.30
C MET A 463 -6.20 -18.21 -13.81
N GLN A 464 -5.81 -19.38 -13.35
CA GLN A 464 -5.75 -19.71 -11.93
C GLN A 464 -4.28 -19.77 -11.49
N LYS A 465 -4.04 -19.73 -10.17
CA LYS A 465 -2.70 -19.63 -9.56
C LYS A 465 -1.63 -20.56 -10.15
N GLN A 466 -2.03 -21.73 -10.64
CA GLN A 466 -1.11 -22.82 -11.00
C GLN A 466 -1.28 -23.34 -12.42
N GLU A 467 -2.28 -22.86 -13.16
CA GLU A 467 -2.65 -23.41 -14.46
C GLU A 467 -3.52 -22.43 -15.27
N LEU A 468 -3.35 -22.43 -16.58
CA LEU A 468 -4.28 -21.85 -17.54
C LEU A 468 -5.29 -22.93 -17.94
N THR A 469 -6.56 -22.69 -17.68
CA THR A 469 -7.64 -23.67 -17.89
C THR A 469 -8.61 -23.19 -18.96
N GLU A 470 -8.98 -24.05 -19.90
CA GLU A 470 -10.13 -23.86 -20.78
C GLU A 470 -11.36 -24.56 -20.18
N LEU A 471 -12.49 -23.86 -20.19
CA LEU A 471 -13.78 -24.38 -19.74
C LEU A 471 -14.63 -24.80 -20.94
N ILE A 472 -15.06 -26.06 -20.97
CA ILE A 472 -15.77 -26.66 -22.11
C ILE A 472 -17.07 -27.33 -21.62
N ASP A 473 -18.19 -26.81 -22.09
CA ASP A 473 -19.50 -27.48 -22.07
C ASP A 473 -19.56 -28.48 -23.24
N ARG A 474 -19.72 -29.77 -22.95
CA ARG A 474 -19.63 -30.84 -23.96
C ARG A 474 -20.99 -31.32 -24.42
N ASP A 475 -22.03 -31.11 -23.64
CA ASP A 475 -23.39 -31.58 -23.94
C ASP A 475 -24.39 -30.45 -24.27
N GLY A 476 -23.96 -29.19 -24.10
CA GLY A 476 -24.71 -27.99 -24.45
C GLY A 476 -25.80 -27.64 -23.44
N ASP A 477 -25.75 -28.18 -22.22
CA ASP A 477 -26.69 -27.85 -21.15
C ASP A 477 -26.40 -26.50 -20.46
N GLY A 478 -25.27 -25.88 -20.85
CA GLY A 478 -24.78 -24.61 -20.35
C GLY A 478 -23.85 -24.74 -19.14
N VAL A 479 -23.63 -25.93 -18.60
CA VAL A 479 -22.73 -26.18 -17.47
C VAL A 479 -21.42 -26.78 -17.98
N ILE A 480 -20.31 -26.43 -17.35
CA ILE A 480 -19.00 -26.90 -17.77
C ILE A 480 -18.79 -28.34 -17.33
N ASP A 481 -18.64 -29.23 -18.30
CA ASP A 481 -18.27 -30.62 -18.07
C ASP A 481 -16.77 -30.82 -17.99
N ARG A 482 -15.99 -30.05 -18.76
CA ARG A 482 -14.55 -30.25 -18.91
C ARG A 482 -13.77 -29.01 -18.57
N TYR A 483 -12.76 -29.21 -17.73
CA TYR A 483 -11.76 -28.23 -17.36
C TYR A 483 -10.44 -28.70 -17.96
N ALA A 484 -10.14 -28.25 -19.17
CA ALA A 484 -8.95 -28.67 -19.90
C ALA A 484 -7.74 -27.83 -19.46
N ALA A 485 -6.66 -28.50 -19.05
CA ALA A 485 -5.40 -27.83 -18.74
C ALA A 485 -4.72 -27.42 -20.07
N VAL A 486 -4.62 -26.10 -20.31
CA VAL A 486 -3.94 -25.56 -21.49
C VAL A 486 -2.45 -25.43 -21.20
N SER A 487 -2.08 -24.89 -20.04
CA SER A 487 -0.68 -24.78 -19.62
C SER A 487 -0.55 -24.78 -18.10
N TYR A 488 0.54 -25.36 -17.62
CA TYR A 488 0.97 -25.32 -16.23
C TYR A 488 2.52 -25.33 -16.17
N ASP A 489 3.16 -24.75 -17.20
CA ASP A 489 4.61 -24.83 -17.43
C ASP A 489 5.46 -23.98 -16.46
N TRP A 490 4.82 -23.23 -15.56
CA TRP A 490 5.51 -22.49 -14.51
C TRP A 490 5.50 -23.27 -13.18
N PRO A 491 6.58 -23.20 -12.38
CA PRO A 491 6.56 -23.75 -11.03
C PRO A 491 5.58 -22.99 -10.13
N SER A 492 4.99 -23.68 -9.16
CA SER A 492 4.08 -23.08 -8.17
C SER A 492 4.44 -23.54 -6.75
N ASN A 493 4.00 -22.77 -5.76
CA ASN A 493 4.16 -23.07 -4.34
C ASN A 493 2.86 -22.78 -3.57
N ALA A 494 2.86 -23.09 -2.28
CA ALA A 494 1.71 -22.90 -1.41
C ALA A 494 1.60 -21.50 -0.78
N ASN A 495 2.50 -20.56 -1.10
CA ASN A 495 2.49 -19.23 -0.50
C ASN A 495 1.24 -18.44 -0.93
N PHE A 496 0.60 -17.77 0.04
CA PHE A 496 -0.65 -17.05 -0.18
C PHE A 496 -0.54 -15.90 -1.19
N HIS A 497 0.64 -15.30 -1.35
CA HIS A 497 0.86 -14.12 -2.20
C HIS A 497 1.42 -14.47 -3.59
N SER A 498 1.62 -15.76 -3.90
CA SER A 498 2.12 -16.21 -5.21
C SER A 498 0.99 -16.29 -6.24
N PHE A 499 0.39 -15.16 -6.56
CA PHE A 499 -0.73 -14.99 -7.49
C PHE A 499 -0.31 -15.12 -8.96
N ALA A 500 -1.28 -15.51 -9.79
CA ALA A 500 -1.23 -15.41 -11.24
C ALA A 500 -2.32 -14.44 -11.71
N PHE A 501 -1.93 -13.31 -12.28
CA PHE A 501 -2.84 -12.26 -12.73
C PHE A 501 -2.96 -12.25 -14.25
N GLY A 502 -4.11 -11.85 -14.77
CA GLY A 502 -4.38 -11.90 -16.20
C GLY A 502 -5.87 -11.76 -16.51
N LEU A 503 -6.31 -12.10 -17.71
CA LEU A 503 -5.61 -12.81 -18.77
C LEU A 503 -5.78 -12.04 -20.07
N LEU A 504 -4.69 -11.75 -20.79
CA LEU A 504 -4.79 -11.14 -22.11
C LEU A 504 -4.62 -12.19 -23.20
N HIS A 505 -5.33 -12.04 -24.31
CA HIS A 505 -5.14 -12.85 -25.50
C HIS A 505 -4.94 -11.99 -26.76
N ARG A 506 -3.91 -12.30 -27.55
CA ARG A 506 -3.68 -11.72 -28.88
C ARG A 506 -2.75 -12.60 -29.71
N ASP A 507 -3.00 -12.67 -31.02
CA ASP A 507 -2.14 -13.37 -32.00
C ASP A 507 -1.81 -14.81 -31.59
N ASP A 508 -2.83 -15.58 -31.22
CA ASP A 508 -2.71 -16.98 -30.76
C ASP A 508 -1.77 -17.14 -29.54
N ALA A 509 -1.72 -16.12 -28.68
CA ALA A 509 -0.94 -16.16 -27.46
C ALA A 509 -1.67 -15.51 -26.28
N PHE A 510 -1.47 -16.10 -25.12
CA PHE A 510 -1.92 -15.60 -23.84
C PHE A 510 -0.78 -14.91 -23.08
N TYR A 511 -1.11 -13.80 -22.42
CA TYR A 511 -0.16 -13.04 -21.59
C TYR A 511 -0.69 -12.92 -20.17
N PHE A 512 0.14 -13.25 -19.18
CA PHE A 512 -0.23 -13.26 -17.77
C PHE A 512 0.99 -13.03 -16.87
N LEU A 513 0.74 -12.48 -15.70
CA LEU A 513 1.78 -12.09 -14.75
C LEU A 513 1.83 -13.05 -13.57
N LEU A 514 3.03 -13.35 -13.09
CA LEU A 514 3.23 -14.04 -11.83
C LEU A 514 3.83 -13.09 -10.81
N SER A 515 3.20 -12.98 -9.64
CA SER A 515 3.79 -12.22 -8.53
C SER A 515 4.92 -12.98 -7.88
N ILE A 516 5.74 -12.25 -7.13
CA ILE A 516 6.70 -12.85 -6.21
C ILE A 516 6.00 -13.45 -4.99
N CYS A 517 6.69 -14.39 -4.34
CA CYS A 517 6.38 -14.84 -3.00
C CYS A 517 6.60 -13.67 -2.02
N VAL A 518 5.61 -13.43 -1.17
CA VAL A 518 5.64 -12.41 -0.13
C VAL A 518 5.27 -13.05 1.21
N LEU A 519 5.94 -12.61 2.27
CA LEU A 519 5.70 -13.01 3.64
C LEU A 519 4.66 -12.09 4.29
N PRO A 520 3.98 -12.54 5.36
CA PRO A 520 3.21 -11.64 6.21
C PRO A 520 4.02 -10.39 6.58
N GLY A 521 3.44 -9.21 6.41
CA GLY A 521 4.13 -7.92 6.61
C GLY A 521 4.74 -7.29 5.35
N GLY A 522 4.65 -7.96 4.19
CA GLY A 522 5.01 -7.38 2.89
C GLY A 522 6.45 -7.64 2.43
N ALA A 523 7.26 -8.34 3.21
CA ALA A 523 8.62 -8.67 2.82
C ALA A 523 8.65 -9.71 1.68
N SER A 524 9.52 -9.56 0.70
CA SER A 524 9.77 -10.63 -0.27
C SER A 524 10.32 -11.89 0.41
N CYS A 525 9.85 -13.06 -0.02
CA CYS A 525 10.42 -14.33 0.44
C CYS A 525 11.92 -14.42 0.07
N PRO A 526 12.77 -15.03 0.92
CA PRO A 526 14.21 -15.17 0.67
C PRO A 526 14.52 -15.94 -0.62
N GLU A 527 13.70 -16.95 -0.92
CA GLU A 527 13.78 -17.76 -2.14
C GLU A 527 12.55 -17.48 -3.01
N GLN A 528 12.77 -17.33 -4.31
CA GLN A 528 11.73 -17.12 -5.31
C GLN A 528 11.82 -18.22 -6.37
N LEU A 529 10.68 -18.70 -6.86
CA LEU A 529 10.62 -19.67 -7.94
C LEU A 529 11.01 -19.01 -9.29
N PRO A 530 11.66 -19.73 -10.22
CA PRO A 530 12.27 -19.15 -11.43
C PRO A 530 11.39 -18.22 -12.29
N THR A 531 10.07 -18.33 -12.26
CA THR A 531 9.14 -17.52 -13.06
C THR A 531 8.46 -16.39 -12.28
N GLN A 532 8.70 -16.27 -10.98
CA GLN A 532 8.08 -15.24 -10.14
C GLN A 532 8.58 -13.83 -10.50
N GLY A 533 7.66 -12.86 -10.49
CA GLY A 533 7.92 -11.47 -10.86
C GLY A 533 8.13 -11.26 -12.36
N LYS A 534 7.49 -12.09 -13.19
CA LYS A 534 7.64 -12.08 -14.66
C LYS A 534 6.29 -12.01 -15.36
N LEU A 535 6.29 -11.37 -16.53
CA LEU A 535 5.23 -11.48 -17.53
C LEU A 535 5.56 -12.68 -18.42
N LEU A 536 4.65 -13.64 -18.49
CA LEU A 536 4.78 -14.83 -19.30
C LEU A 536 3.89 -14.73 -20.55
N ARG A 537 4.35 -15.35 -21.63
CA ARG A 537 3.62 -15.57 -22.87
C ARG A 537 3.47 -17.07 -23.08
N ALA A 538 2.22 -17.56 -23.14
CA ALA A 538 1.90 -18.92 -23.52
C ALA A 538 1.29 -18.94 -24.93
N ASP A 539 1.73 -19.83 -25.80
CA ASP A 539 1.04 -20.06 -27.08
C ASP A 539 -0.23 -20.92 -26.88
N THR A 540 -1.03 -21.10 -27.93
CA THR A 540 -2.23 -21.95 -27.90
C THR A 540 -1.95 -23.43 -27.65
N GLN A 541 -0.70 -23.88 -27.72
CA GLN A 541 -0.30 -25.25 -27.37
C GLN A 541 0.11 -25.37 -25.90
N GLY A 542 0.14 -24.25 -25.18
CA GLY A 542 0.50 -24.18 -23.77
C GLY A 542 1.98 -23.92 -23.50
N ASN A 543 2.83 -23.81 -24.52
CA ASN A 543 4.26 -23.60 -24.32
C ASN A 543 4.50 -22.19 -23.78
N THR A 544 5.12 -22.09 -22.60
CA THR A 544 5.32 -20.82 -21.92
C THR A 544 6.74 -20.27 -22.06
N SER A 545 6.86 -18.96 -22.23
CA SER A 545 8.12 -18.22 -22.32
C SER A 545 8.07 -16.92 -21.51
N VAL A 546 9.22 -16.45 -21.05
CA VAL A 546 9.33 -15.15 -20.34
C VAL A 546 9.31 -14.03 -21.36
N TYR A 547 8.35 -13.11 -21.25
CA TYR A 547 8.26 -11.93 -22.11
C TYR A 547 8.99 -10.72 -21.48
N ALA A 548 8.80 -10.48 -20.18
CA ALA A 548 9.48 -9.41 -19.43
C ALA A 548 9.63 -9.78 -17.95
N SER A 549 10.47 -9.04 -17.20
CA SER A 549 10.78 -9.37 -15.80
C SER A 549 10.93 -8.14 -14.90
N GLY A 550 11.08 -8.35 -13.59
CA GLY A 550 11.31 -7.29 -12.62
C GLY A 550 10.03 -6.70 -12.05
N PHE A 551 8.94 -7.47 -12.07
CA PHE A 551 7.72 -7.09 -11.37
C PHE A 551 7.70 -7.63 -9.95
N ARG A 552 6.99 -6.98 -9.04
CA ARG A 552 6.81 -7.43 -7.66
C ARG A 552 5.49 -8.17 -7.52
N THR A 553 4.37 -7.45 -7.49
CA THR A 553 3.03 -8.03 -7.35
C THR A 553 2.06 -7.32 -8.30
N PRO A 554 2.20 -7.56 -9.62
CA PRO A 554 1.55 -6.74 -10.65
C PRO A 554 0.12 -7.21 -10.96
N ASN A 555 -0.87 -6.67 -10.26
CA ASN A 555 -2.28 -7.10 -10.40
C ASN A 555 -2.91 -6.68 -11.73
N GLY A 556 -2.52 -5.52 -12.29
CA GLY A 556 -3.15 -4.97 -13.48
C GLY A 556 -2.36 -5.23 -14.77
N ILE A 557 -3.04 -5.73 -15.79
CA ILE A 557 -2.50 -5.89 -17.14
C ILE A 557 -3.57 -5.55 -18.18
N SER A 558 -3.22 -4.81 -19.23
CA SER A 558 -4.11 -4.56 -20.37
C SER A 558 -3.36 -4.21 -21.65
N PHE A 559 -4.04 -4.33 -22.79
CA PHE A 559 -3.50 -3.83 -24.06
C PHE A 559 -3.74 -2.33 -24.21
N ALA A 560 -2.73 -1.63 -24.71
CA ALA A 560 -2.86 -0.31 -25.30
C ALA A 560 -3.48 -0.42 -26.70
N ARG A 561 -4.12 0.65 -27.19
CA ARG A 561 -4.68 0.72 -28.55
C ARG A 561 -3.69 0.40 -29.68
N ASP A 562 -2.42 0.70 -29.50
CA ASP A 562 -1.37 0.40 -30.48
C ASP A 562 -0.76 -1.01 -30.32
N GLY A 563 -1.34 -1.84 -29.45
CA GLY A 563 -0.88 -3.19 -29.17
C GLY A 563 0.25 -3.28 -28.13
N GLY A 564 0.68 -2.18 -27.52
CA GLY A 564 1.51 -2.23 -26.31
C GLY A 564 0.81 -2.95 -25.15
N ILE A 565 1.56 -3.36 -24.13
CA ILE A 565 1.01 -3.90 -22.88
C ILE A 565 1.28 -2.87 -21.78
N TYR A 566 0.27 -2.49 -21.01
CA TYR A 566 0.43 -1.73 -19.78
C TYR A 566 0.32 -2.66 -18.58
N VAL A 567 1.15 -2.42 -17.57
CA VAL A 567 1.12 -3.13 -16.31
C VAL A 567 1.15 -2.14 -15.15
N THR A 568 0.31 -2.37 -14.15
CA THR A 568 0.43 -1.72 -12.84
C THR A 568 1.11 -2.67 -11.86
N ASP A 569 2.03 -2.15 -11.07
CA ASP A 569 2.78 -2.93 -10.08
C ASP A 569 2.81 -2.23 -8.73
N ASN A 570 2.84 -3.02 -7.66
CA ASN A 570 2.73 -2.51 -6.30
C ASN A 570 4.10 -2.20 -5.70
N GLN A 571 4.13 -1.20 -4.83
CA GLN A 571 5.24 -0.89 -3.95
C GLN A 571 5.76 -2.11 -3.18
N GLY A 572 7.06 -2.14 -2.89
CA GLY A 572 7.65 -2.92 -1.80
C GLY A 572 9.16 -2.80 -1.79
N ASP A 573 9.88 -3.86 -1.43
CA ASP A 573 11.34 -3.87 -1.55
C ASP A 573 11.76 -3.70 -3.02
N TRP A 574 12.72 -2.81 -3.24
CA TRP A 574 13.19 -2.33 -4.55
C TRP A 574 12.17 -1.55 -5.38
N LEU A 575 10.92 -1.47 -4.94
CA LEU A 575 9.85 -0.70 -5.60
C LEU A 575 9.36 0.38 -4.63
N PRO A 576 9.95 1.59 -4.64
CA PRO A 576 9.71 2.60 -3.62
C PRO A 576 8.27 3.15 -3.61
N ALA A 577 7.58 3.09 -4.74
CA ALA A 577 6.16 3.38 -4.88
C ALA A 577 5.54 2.45 -5.93
N SER A 578 4.21 2.36 -5.95
CA SER A 578 3.49 1.69 -7.02
C SER A 578 3.68 2.44 -8.35
N LYS A 579 3.47 1.76 -9.48
CA LYS A 579 3.73 2.37 -10.80
C LYS A 579 2.88 1.78 -11.92
N LEU A 580 2.70 2.57 -12.97
CA LEU A 580 2.24 2.15 -14.29
C LEU A 580 3.44 2.12 -15.25
N VAL A 581 3.65 0.98 -15.90
CA VAL A 581 4.73 0.78 -16.87
C VAL A 581 4.16 0.32 -18.21
N ARG A 582 4.80 0.77 -19.29
CA ARG A 582 4.59 0.21 -20.62
C ARG A 582 5.60 -0.88 -20.89
N VAL A 583 5.10 -2.09 -21.12
CA VAL A 583 5.91 -3.29 -21.19
C VAL A 583 6.48 -3.49 -22.60
N ARG A 584 7.77 -3.80 -22.67
CA ARG A 584 8.50 -4.22 -23.86
C ARG A 584 9.16 -5.57 -23.59
N GLU A 585 9.28 -6.36 -24.64
CA GLU A 585 9.92 -7.67 -24.55
C GLU A 585 11.38 -7.55 -24.10
N GLY A 586 11.77 -8.35 -23.12
CA GLY A 586 13.12 -8.39 -22.56
C GLY A 586 13.47 -7.30 -21.53
N ASP A 587 12.63 -6.28 -21.36
CA ASP A 587 12.89 -5.20 -20.40
C ASP A 587 12.73 -5.66 -18.95
N PHE A 588 13.36 -4.90 -18.04
CA PHE A 588 13.37 -5.14 -16.60
C PHE A 588 12.73 -3.96 -15.84
N TYR A 589 11.77 -4.25 -14.96
CA TYR A 589 10.92 -3.25 -14.31
C TYR A 589 11.20 -3.04 -12.81
N GLY A 590 12.42 -3.29 -12.34
CA GLY A 590 12.91 -2.73 -11.07
C GLY A 590 12.99 -3.69 -9.88
N SER A 591 12.09 -4.67 -9.74
CA SER A 591 12.07 -5.58 -8.59
C SER A 591 13.31 -6.47 -8.58
N ARG A 592 14.20 -6.27 -7.59
CA ARG A 592 15.42 -7.08 -7.45
C ARG A 592 15.20 -8.37 -6.66
N ALA A 593 14.00 -8.56 -6.11
CA ALA A 593 13.62 -9.85 -5.52
C ALA A 593 13.48 -10.95 -6.59
N VAL A 594 13.28 -10.59 -7.87
CA VAL A 594 13.04 -11.60 -8.91
C VAL A 594 14.26 -12.49 -9.15
N PRO A 595 14.07 -13.81 -9.38
CA PRO A 595 15.17 -14.75 -9.51
C PRO A 595 15.77 -14.69 -10.92
N ASN A 596 16.78 -13.84 -11.08
CA ASN A 596 17.61 -13.71 -12.28
C ASN A 596 19.11 -13.61 -11.89
N GLU A 597 19.98 -14.28 -12.65
CA GLU A 597 21.43 -14.09 -12.48
C GLU A 597 21.80 -12.63 -12.78
N GLY A 598 22.63 -12.02 -11.93
CA GLY A 598 23.05 -10.63 -12.08
C GLY A 598 21.91 -9.62 -11.95
N VAL A 599 20.75 -9.99 -11.37
CA VAL A 599 19.56 -9.13 -11.27
C VAL A 599 19.87 -7.76 -10.70
N MET A 600 20.81 -7.64 -9.76
CA MET A 600 21.22 -6.37 -9.14
C MET A 600 21.84 -5.37 -10.12
N ALA A 601 22.43 -5.85 -11.22
CA ALA A 601 23.10 -5.03 -12.23
C ALA A 601 22.19 -4.64 -13.41
N LEU A 602 20.98 -5.22 -13.51
CA LEU A 602 20.06 -4.92 -14.61
C LEU A 602 19.62 -3.45 -14.59
N GLN A 603 19.48 -2.84 -15.75
CA GLN A 603 18.96 -1.49 -15.85
C GLN A 603 17.43 -1.52 -15.79
N GLU A 604 16.85 -0.76 -14.86
CA GLU A 604 15.39 -0.59 -14.80
C GLU A 604 14.91 0.33 -15.92
N ALA A 605 13.84 -0.09 -16.61
CA ALA A 605 13.07 0.78 -17.48
C ALA A 605 12.23 1.75 -16.62
N PRO A 606 12.31 3.07 -16.85
CA PRO A 606 11.56 4.03 -16.05
C PRO A 606 10.05 3.82 -16.24
N PRO A 607 9.24 4.04 -15.19
CA PRO A 607 7.80 3.99 -15.34
C PRO A 607 7.30 5.13 -16.21
N ALA A 608 6.15 4.88 -16.85
CA ALA A 608 5.39 5.94 -17.49
C ALA A 608 4.84 6.89 -16.43
N VAL A 609 4.29 6.33 -15.34
CA VAL A 609 3.77 7.09 -14.21
C VAL A 609 4.05 6.37 -12.88
N TRP A 610 4.64 7.07 -11.92
CA TRP A 610 4.64 6.67 -10.52
C TRP A 610 3.27 6.92 -9.89
N LEU A 611 2.87 6.03 -8.99
CA LEU A 611 1.66 6.09 -8.19
C LEU A 611 2.08 6.21 -6.72
N PRO A 612 2.39 7.43 -6.22
CA PRO A 612 2.83 7.64 -4.84
C PRO A 612 1.93 6.96 -3.81
N GLN A 613 2.59 6.23 -2.90
CA GLN A 613 1.97 5.43 -1.86
C GLN A 613 1.11 6.30 -0.93
N ASP A 614 -0.07 5.81 -0.53
CA ASP A 614 -1.03 6.48 0.36
C ASP A 614 -1.67 7.77 -0.18
N GLU A 615 -1.06 8.37 -1.21
CA GLU A 615 -1.53 9.53 -1.94
C GLU A 615 -2.53 9.13 -3.03
N VAL A 616 -2.04 8.54 -4.12
CA VAL A 616 -2.84 8.22 -5.31
C VAL A 616 -2.84 6.74 -5.66
N GLY A 617 -2.02 5.92 -5.00
CA GLY A 617 -2.01 4.48 -5.23
C GLY A 617 -1.45 3.71 -4.05
N ASN A 618 -1.84 2.45 -3.94
CA ASN A 618 -1.29 1.50 -2.97
C ASN A 618 -1.23 0.10 -3.61
N SER A 619 -2.32 -0.33 -4.25
CA SER A 619 -2.45 -1.62 -4.91
C SER A 619 -3.21 -1.48 -6.24
N PRO A 620 -2.61 -0.81 -7.25
CA PRO A 620 -3.27 -0.49 -8.51
C PRO A 620 -3.61 -1.74 -9.33
N THR A 621 -4.76 -1.72 -10.01
CA THR A 621 -5.34 -2.89 -10.69
C THR A 621 -5.46 -2.70 -12.21
N GLN A 622 -6.26 -3.53 -12.88
CA GLN A 622 -6.36 -3.60 -14.35
C GLN A 622 -6.61 -2.21 -14.97
N PRO A 623 -5.70 -1.72 -15.85
CA PRO A 623 -5.92 -0.48 -16.57
C PRO A 623 -6.94 -0.66 -17.71
N LEU A 624 -7.71 0.38 -18.02
CA LEU A 624 -8.64 0.43 -19.15
C LEU A 624 -8.48 1.77 -19.88
N GLU A 625 -8.46 1.77 -21.21
CA GLU A 625 -8.45 3.00 -22.00
C GLU A 625 -9.86 3.62 -22.10
N LEU A 626 -9.94 4.93 -21.89
CA LEU A 626 -11.15 5.73 -22.06
C LEU A 626 -11.35 6.11 -23.51
N VAL A 627 -12.59 5.98 -23.98
CA VAL A 627 -13.04 6.39 -25.33
C VAL A 627 -14.06 7.52 -25.27
N GLU A 628 -14.45 7.91 -24.05
CA GLU A 628 -15.40 8.96 -23.73
C GLU A 628 -14.72 10.34 -23.84
N ALA A 629 -15.27 11.25 -24.65
CA ALA A 629 -14.82 12.63 -24.66
C ALA A 629 -15.17 13.34 -23.33
N PRO A 630 -14.27 14.14 -22.73
CA PRO A 630 -13.00 14.62 -23.29
C PRO A 630 -11.78 13.72 -23.06
N TYR A 631 -11.91 12.60 -22.35
CA TYR A 631 -10.80 11.76 -21.86
C TYR A 631 -10.24 10.75 -22.88
N VAL A 632 -10.60 10.86 -24.17
CA VAL A 632 -10.23 9.89 -25.21
C VAL A 632 -8.72 9.61 -25.21
N GLY A 633 -8.35 8.34 -25.13
CA GLY A 633 -6.96 7.87 -25.16
C GLY A 633 -6.21 7.95 -23.83
N GLN A 634 -6.86 8.40 -22.76
CA GLN A 634 -6.31 8.31 -21.40
C GLN A 634 -6.65 6.95 -20.78
N LEU A 635 -5.88 6.54 -19.78
CA LEU A 635 -6.13 5.30 -19.07
C LEU A 635 -6.86 5.58 -17.76
N ILE A 636 -7.60 4.60 -17.26
CA ILE A 636 -8.05 4.53 -15.88
C ILE A 636 -7.60 3.20 -15.27
N HIS A 637 -7.45 3.13 -13.96
CA HIS A 637 -7.23 1.87 -13.25
C HIS A 637 -7.91 1.92 -11.88
N GLY A 638 -8.31 0.76 -11.36
CA GLY A 638 -8.76 0.64 -9.97
C GLY A 638 -7.59 0.60 -8.99
N ASP A 639 -7.91 0.56 -7.69
CA ASP A 639 -6.96 0.24 -6.63
C ASP A 639 -7.66 -0.54 -5.51
N VAL A 640 -7.11 -1.70 -5.12
CA VAL A 640 -7.76 -2.55 -4.10
C VAL A 640 -7.50 -2.09 -2.66
N TYR A 641 -6.55 -1.18 -2.44
CA TYR A 641 -6.20 -0.66 -1.11
C TYR A 641 -6.45 0.86 -1.00
N ASN A 642 -5.94 1.68 -1.91
CA ASN A 642 -6.21 3.12 -1.95
C ASN A 642 -7.68 3.41 -2.30
N GLY A 643 -8.35 2.47 -2.96
CA GLY A 643 -9.75 2.55 -3.31
C GLY A 643 -10.02 3.34 -4.59
N GLY A 644 -11.25 3.24 -5.08
CA GLY A 644 -11.73 4.00 -6.23
C GLY A 644 -10.99 3.71 -7.55
N ILE A 645 -11.20 4.61 -8.51
CA ILE A 645 -10.58 4.61 -9.83
C ILE A 645 -9.69 5.86 -9.94
N LYS A 646 -8.52 5.68 -10.54
CA LYS A 646 -7.56 6.73 -10.90
C LYS A 646 -7.54 6.90 -12.40
N ARG A 647 -7.24 8.10 -12.89
CA ARG A 647 -7.08 8.42 -14.31
C ARG A 647 -5.63 8.76 -14.59
N VAL A 648 -5.12 8.34 -15.74
CA VAL A 648 -3.75 8.57 -16.18
C VAL A 648 -3.75 9.23 -17.56
N PHE A 649 -3.19 10.43 -17.60
CA PHE A 649 -2.82 11.10 -18.85
C PHE A 649 -1.39 10.74 -19.22
N LEU A 650 -1.15 10.29 -20.45
CA LEU A 650 0.17 9.97 -20.98
C LEU A 650 0.55 10.88 -22.14
N GLU A 651 1.84 11.18 -22.25
CA GLU A 651 2.46 11.81 -23.41
C GLU A 651 3.84 11.22 -23.69
N THR A 652 4.38 11.54 -24.87
CA THR A 652 5.75 11.16 -25.24
C THR A 652 6.59 12.41 -25.46
N VAL A 653 7.64 12.57 -24.65
CA VAL A 653 8.60 13.69 -24.74
C VAL A 653 9.97 13.12 -25.06
N ASP A 654 10.57 13.56 -26.16
CA ASP A 654 11.89 13.10 -26.64
C ASP A 654 12.01 11.56 -26.69
N GLY A 655 10.93 10.88 -27.09
CA GLY A 655 10.85 9.41 -27.21
C GLY A 655 10.69 8.68 -25.87
N ARG A 656 10.52 9.39 -24.75
CA ARG A 656 10.20 8.83 -23.44
C ARG A 656 8.74 9.03 -23.11
N GLU A 657 8.09 7.96 -22.72
CA GLU A 657 6.73 8.02 -22.20
C GLU A 657 6.75 8.55 -20.77
N GLN A 658 5.81 9.43 -20.46
CA GLN A 658 5.64 10.08 -19.17
C GLN A 658 4.21 10.57 -19.03
N GLY A 659 3.79 11.00 -17.83
CA GLY A 659 2.42 11.44 -17.66
C GLY A 659 2.04 11.82 -16.25
N ALA A 660 0.77 12.17 -16.07
CA ALA A 660 0.17 12.49 -14.79
C ALA A 660 -0.92 11.48 -14.42
N VAL A 661 -0.96 11.14 -13.14
CA VAL A 661 -2.10 10.44 -12.52
C VAL A 661 -2.95 11.42 -11.71
N PHE A 662 -4.25 11.17 -11.70
CA PHE A 662 -5.29 11.90 -11.00
C PHE A 662 -6.17 10.90 -10.25
N HIS A 663 -6.78 11.34 -9.15
CA HIS A 663 -8.02 10.71 -8.71
C HIS A 663 -9.09 10.83 -9.82
N PHE A 664 -10.06 9.92 -9.87
CA PHE A 664 -11.09 9.98 -10.90
C PHE A 664 -12.49 9.68 -10.36
N SER A 665 -12.73 8.49 -9.80
CA SER A 665 -14.07 8.12 -9.30
C SER A 665 -13.95 7.33 -8.01
N ALA A 666 -14.95 7.44 -7.14
CA ALA A 666 -15.07 6.65 -5.92
C ALA A 666 -16.54 6.22 -5.71
N GLY A 667 -16.92 5.93 -4.47
CA GLY A 667 -18.30 5.59 -4.11
C GLY A 667 -18.77 4.19 -4.49
N PHE A 668 -17.85 3.30 -4.90
CA PHE A 668 -18.15 1.91 -5.25
C PHE A 668 -18.47 1.04 -4.02
N GLN A 669 -19.10 -0.12 -4.23
CA GLN A 669 -19.46 -1.03 -3.12
C GLN A 669 -18.24 -1.54 -2.36
N GLY A 670 -17.12 -1.75 -3.03
CA GLY A 670 -15.87 -2.30 -2.55
C GLY A 670 -14.69 -1.90 -3.45
N SER A 671 -13.55 -2.56 -3.25
CA SER A 671 -12.33 -2.14 -3.92
C SER A 671 -12.25 -2.63 -5.37
N VAL A 672 -11.88 -1.74 -6.29
CA VAL A 672 -11.92 -1.99 -7.74
C VAL A 672 -10.74 -2.85 -8.20
N ASN A 673 -11.03 -4.05 -8.70
CA ASN A 673 -10.02 -5.03 -9.13
C ASN A 673 -9.96 -5.25 -10.65
N ARG A 674 -11.12 -5.28 -11.32
CA ARG A 674 -11.21 -5.49 -12.76
C ARG A 674 -12.04 -4.36 -13.39
N LEU A 675 -11.60 -3.91 -14.56
CA LEU A 675 -12.29 -2.92 -15.38
C LEU A 675 -12.39 -3.49 -16.78
N GLU A 676 -13.61 -3.62 -17.30
CA GLU A 676 -13.84 -4.17 -18.63
C GLU A 676 -14.88 -3.33 -19.38
N ARG A 677 -14.71 -3.20 -20.70
CA ARG A 677 -15.67 -2.44 -21.50
C ARG A 677 -16.70 -3.38 -22.09
N GLY A 678 -17.97 -3.17 -21.74
CA GLY A 678 -19.07 -3.93 -22.30
C GLY A 678 -19.41 -3.52 -23.74
N PRO A 679 -20.12 -4.39 -24.49
CA PRO A 679 -20.58 -4.09 -25.85
C PRO A 679 -21.61 -2.96 -25.91
N ASP A 680 -22.25 -2.65 -24.79
CA ASP A 680 -23.12 -1.48 -24.62
C ASP A 680 -22.34 -0.15 -24.45
N GLY A 681 -21.00 -0.22 -24.49
CA GLY A 681 -20.09 0.90 -24.33
C GLY A 681 -19.84 1.32 -22.88
N ALA A 682 -20.49 0.69 -21.90
CA ALA A 682 -20.28 0.99 -20.49
C ALA A 682 -18.99 0.37 -19.95
N ILE A 683 -18.52 0.90 -18.82
CA ILE A 683 -17.39 0.34 -18.08
C ILE A 683 -17.95 -0.51 -16.95
N TYR A 684 -17.66 -1.80 -16.96
CA TYR A 684 -18.01 -2.74 -15.90
C TYR A 684 -16.87 -2.81 -14.88
N ILE A 685 -17.24 -2.89 -13.61
CA ILE A 685 -16.36 -2.75 -12.47
C ILE A 685 -16.52 -4.00 -11.62
N GLY A 686 -15.48 -4.81 -11.60
CA GLY A 686 -15.39 -5.98 -10.74
C GLY A 686 -14.65 -5.62 -9.46
N GLU A 687 -15.28 -5.88 -8.32
CA GLU A 687 -14.76 -5.49 -7.00
C GLU A 687 -14.40 -6.70 -6.14
N THR A 688 -13.34 -6.56 -5.33
CA THR A 688 -12.92 -7.57 -4.35
C THR A 688 -12.21 -6.91 -3.17
N GLY A 689 -12.14 -7.60 -2.04
CA GLY A 689 -11.44 -7.14 -0.85
C GLY A 689 -10.97 -8.29 0.04
N ASN A 690 -10.02 -7.97 0.92
CA ASN A 690 -9.49 -8.90 1.91
C ASN A 690 -9.22 -8.16 3.23
N PRO A 691 -10.18 -8.15 4.17
CA PRO A 691 -10.03 -7.48 5.45
C PRO A 691 -9.07 -8.22 6.39
N PRO A 692 -8.44 -7.53 7.35
CA PRO A 692 -8.29 -6.07 7.43
C PRO A 692 -7.21 -5.53 6.48
N ASN A 693 -6.69 -6.36 5.57
CA ASN A 693 -5.44 -6.09 4.86
C ASN A 693 -5.58 -5.07 3.73
N TRP A 694 -6.73 -4.99 3.05
CA TRP A 694 -6.92 -4.17 1.85
C TRP A 694 -7.83 -2.96 2.11
N GLY A 695 -7.24 -1.93 2.71
CA GLY A 695 -7.54 -0.48 2.80
C GLY A 695 -8.96 0.14 2.73
N GLU A 696 -9.97 -0.51 2.15
CA GLU A 696 -11.33 0.02 1.98
C GLU A 696 -12.26 -0.48 3.09
N TYR A 697 -12.08 0.10 4.28
CA TYR A 697 -12.84 -0.30 5.46
C TYR A 697 -14.29 0.19 5.44
N GLY A 698 -15.18 -0.56 6.08
CA GLY A 698 -16.60 -0.21 6.18
C GLY A 698 -17.41 -0.42 4.89
N LYS A 699 -16.77 -0.93 3.84
CA LYS A 699 -17.37 -1.29 2.56
C LYS A 699 -17.48 -2.82 2.41
N PRO A 700 -18.46 -3.33 1.64
CA PRO A 700 -18.40 -4.67 1.07
C PRO A 700 -17.03 -4.98 0.43
N TRP A 701 -16.65 -6.26 0.43
CA TRP A 701 -15.41 -6.75 -0.20
C TRP A 701 -15.67 -7.54 -1.47
N TYR A 702 -16.76 -7.19 -2.12
CA TYR A 702 -17.32 -7.81 -3.30
C TYR A 702 -18.15 -6.74 -3.99
N GLY A 703 -18.43 -6.94 -5.27
CA GLY A 703 -19.27 -6.02 -6.02
C GLY A 703 -19.14 -6.22 -7.52
N LEU A 704 -20.23 -5.91 -8.22
CA LEU A 704 -20.24 -5.82 -9.67
C LEU A 704 -21.11 -4.63 -10.05
N GLU A 705 -20.46 -3.54 -10.43
CA GLU A 705 -21.11 -2.29 -10.82
C GLU A 705 -20.80 -1.93 -12.27
N ARG A 706 -21.56 -0.97 -12.80
CA ARG A 706 -21.41 -0.47 -14.16
C ARG A 706 -21.47 1.06 -14.17
N MET A 707 -20.49 1.67 -14.82
CA MET A 707 -20.41 3.10 -15.09
C MET A 707 -20.79 3.41 -16.53
N ARG A 708 -21.79 4.27 -16.71
CA ARG A 708 -22.25 4.76 -18.01
C ARG A 708 -21.94 6.24 -18.15
N PHE A 709 -21.25 6.60 -19.22
CA PHE A 709 -20.96 8.01 -19.50
C PHE A 709 -22.23 8.82 -19.72
N SER A 710 -22.42 9.88 -18.94
CA SER A 710 -23.61 10.73 -18.93
C SER A 710 -23.37 12.14 -19.48
N GLY A 711 -22.16 12.40 -20.02
CA GLY A 711 -21.75 13.68 -20.58
C GLY A 711 -20.63 14.35 -19.77
N ASN A 712 -19.99 15.37 -20.33
CA ASN A 712 -18.91 16.12 -19.69
C ASN A 712 -19.43 17.06 -18.59
N ASN A 713 -19.74 16.49 -17.43
CA ASN A 713 -20.40 17.18 -16.33
C ASN A 713 -19.44 17.62 -15.22
N ALA A 714 -18.17 17.17 -15.26
CA ALA A 714 -17.15 17.51 -14.28
C ALA A 714 -16.26 18.67 -14.75
N PHE A 715 -15.89 19.57 -13.84
CA PHE A 715 -14.84 20.57 -14.04
C PHE A 715 -13.56 20.07 -13.36
N GLU A 716 -12.50 19.77 -14.11
CA GLU A 716 -11.24 19.24 -13.57
C GLU A 716 -10.08 19.40 -14.57
N ILE A 717 -8.87 19.03 -14.15
CA ILE A 717 -7.68 18.98 -15.00
C ILE A 717 -7.79 17.81 -15.98
N LEU A 718 -8.03 18.07 -17.25
CA LEU A 718 -8.06 17.07 -18.32
C LEU A 718 -6.67 16.51 -18.62
N ALA A 719 -5.64 17.35 -18.72
CA ALA A 719 -4.29 16.92 -19.08
C ALA A 719 -3.23 17.85 -18.49
N VAL A 720 -2.05 17.31 -18.22
CA VAL A 720 -0.87 18.07 -17.80
C VAL A 720 0.23 17.76 -18.80
N ARG A 721 0.72 18.76 -19.55
CA ARG A 721 1.75 18.59 -20.56
C ARG A 721 3.04 19.27 -20.17
N ALA A 722 4.16 18.55 -20.21
CA ALA A 722 5.46 19.15 -19.97
C ALA A 722 5.79 20.19 -21.04
N GLN A 723 6.38 21.29 -20.63
CA GLN A 723 6.92 22.35 -21.48
C GLN A 723 8.40 22.57 -21.15
N ALA A 724 9.12 23.31 -21.99
CA ALA A 724 10.55 23.57 -21.79
C ALA A 724 10.87 24.32 -20.48
N ASP A 725 9.92 25.08 -19.93
CA ASP A 725 10.07 25.94 -18.76
C ASP A 725 8.94 25.77 -17.72
N GLY A 726 8.18 24.67 -17.79
CA GLY A 726 7.02 24.48 -16.92
C GLY A 726 6.03 23.42 -17.43
N PHE A 727 4.74 23.68 -17.23
CA PHE A 727 3.64 22.80 -17.65
C PHE A 727 2.50 23.58 -18.31
N GLU A 728 1.77 22.93 -19.20
CA GLU A 728 0.43 23.34 -19.63
C GLU A 728 -0.60 22.42 -18.96
N LEU A 729 -1.51 22.99 -18.16
CA LEU A 729 -2.65 22.28 -17.58
C LEU A 729 -3.89 22.58 -18.43
N GLU A 730 -4.49 21.56 -19.03
CA GLU A 730 -5.75 21.66 -19.78
C GLU A 730 -6.92 21.27 -18.88
N LEU A 731 -8.01 22.03 -18.91
CA LEU A 731 -9.22 21.84 -18.11
C LEU A 731 -10.35 21.27 -18.99
N THR A 732 -11.25 20.48 -18.39
CA THR A 732 -12.42 19.93 -19.08
C THR A 732 -13.43 20.99 -19.51
N GLN A 733 -13.47 22.12 -18.79
CA GLN A 733 -14.33 23.27 -19.05
C GLN A 733 -13.55 24.60 -18.90
N PRO A 734 -14.04 25.72 -19.47
CA PRO A 734 -13.43 27.03 -19.29
C PRO A 734 -13.50 27.48 -17.82
N LEU A 735 -12.41 28.09 -17.33
CA LEU A 735 -12.38 28.75 -16.03
C LEU A 735 -13.35 29.95 -16.00
N ALA A 736 -14.02 30.21 -14.87
CA ALA A 736 -15.02 31.27 -14.75
C ALA A 736 -14.47 32.65 -15.15
N GLN A 737 -15.22 33.46 -15.91
CA GLN A 737 -14.75 34.76 -16.45
C GLN A 737 -14.19 35.73 -15.40
N ASP A 738 -14.70 35.68 -14.18
CA ASP A 738 -14.31 36.56 -13.08
C ASP A 738 -13.05 36.10 -12.33
N ILE A 739 -12.49 34.95 -12.70
CA ILE A 739 -11.25 34.44 -12.10
C ILE A 739 -10.05 34.99 -12.87
N GLU A 740 -9.22 35.72 -12.15
CA GLU A 740 -7.86 36.06 -12.53
C GLU A 740 -6.88 35.10 -11.85
N LEU A 741 -5.92 34.57 -12.61
CA LEU A 741 -4.89 33.66 -12.11
C LEU A 741 -3.70 34.44 -11.56
N SER A 742 -3.13 33.89 -10.50
CA SER A 742 -1.94 34.34 -9.79
C SER A 742 -1.02 33.14 -9.56
N PRO A 743 0.30 33.33 -9.44
CA PRO A 743 1.21 32.21 -9.18
C PRO A 743 0.91 31.37 -7.93
N SER A 744 0.22 31.95 -6.93
CA SER A 744 -0.20 31.24 -5.72
C SER A 744 -1.37 30.26 -5.96
N ASP A 745 -2.06 30.33 -7.10
CA ASP A 745 -3.16 29.42 -7.42
C ASP A 745 -2.70 28.02 -7.85
N LEU A 746 -1.39 27.79 -7.89
CA LEU A 746 -0.78 26.52 -8.22
C LEU A 746 0.30 26.20 -7.20
N LEU A 747 0.05 25.23 -6.33
CA LEU A 747 1.08 24.62 -5.51
C LEU A 747 1.86 23.61 -6.36
N VAL A 748 3.19 23.71 -6.31
CA VAL A 748 4.09 22.78 -7.00
C VAL A 748 5.11 22.21 -6.02
N LYS A 749 5.21 20.90 -5.96
CA LYS A 749 6.30 20.19 -5.26
C LYS A 749 6.96 19.20 -6.20
N GLN A 750 8.21 18.87 -5.97
CA GLN A 750 8.88 17.79 -6.69
C GLN A 750 9.76 16.95 -5.77
N TRP A 751 9.94 15.68 -6.11
CA TRP A 751 10.85 14.75 -5.44
C TRP A 751 11.25 13.63 -6.39
N PHE A 752 12.20 12.78 -6.00
CA PHE A 752 12.46 11.53 -6.70
C PHE A 752 12.40 10.34 -5.74
N TYR A 753 12.31 9.14 -6.31
CA TYR A 753 12.39 7.89 -5.57
C TYR A 753 13.72 7.17 -5.81
N HIS A 754 14.21 6.50 -4.76
CA HIS A 754 15.42 5.70 -4.82
C HIS A 754 15.11 4.23 -4.52
N PRO A 755 15.17 3.34 -5.53
CA PRO A 755 15.01 1.90 -5.34
C PRO A 755 16.10 1.30 -4.45
N ASN A 756 15.72 0.70 -3.33
CA ASN A 756 16.59 -0.04 -2.43
C ASN A 756 15.84 -1.21 -1.78
N GLU A 757 16.54 -2.05 -1.01
CA GLU A 757 15.96 -3.24 -0.35
C GLU A 757 14.94 -2.95 0.75
N GLN A 758 14.72 -1.69 1.13
CA GLN A 758 13.71 -1.34 2.12
C GLN A 758 12.32 -1.44 1.49
N TYR A 759 11.36 -1.89 2.30
CA TYR A 759 9.97 -1.92 1.86
C TYR A 759 9.46 -0.50 1.63
N GLY A 760 9.10 -0.19 0.38
CA GLY A 760 8.70 1.15 -0.02
C GLY A 760 9.86 2.15 0.06
N GLY A 761 9.58 3.39 -0.29
CA GLY A 761 10.61 4.43 -0.30
C GLY A 761 10.05 5.80 0.08
N PRO A 762 10.80 6.58 0.87
CA PRO A 762 10.46 7.97 1.11
C PRO A 762 10.65 8.80 -0.17
N LYS A 763 10.10 10.01 -0.13
CA LYS A 763 10.42 11.05 -1.11
C LYS A 763 11.81 11.60 -0.80
N TYR A 764 12.70 11.60 -1.78
CA TYR A 764 14.02 12.22 -1.65
C TYR A 764 14.07 13.55 -2.37
N ASP A 765 14.79 14.50 -1.78
CA ASP A 765 14.97 15.85 -2.34
C ASP A 765 13.63 16.56 -2.61
N GLU A 766 12.68 16.38 -1.67
CA GLU A 766 11.40 17.07 -1.77
C GLU A 766 11.60 18.58 -1.65
N ALA A 767 11.10 19.31 -2.65
CA ALA A 767 11.17 20.76 -2.69
C ALA A 767 9.88 21.37 -3.23
N THR A 768 9.41 22.43 -2.58
CA THR A 768 8.37 23.31 -3.12
C THR A 768 8.97 24.22 -4.17
N LEU A 769 8.37 24.25 -5.36
CA LEU A 769 8.74 25.17 -6.43
C LEU A 769 7.73 26.31 -6.49
N LEU A 770 8.22 27.54 -6.66
CA LEU A 770 7.36 28.71 -6.81
C LEU A 770 7.11 28.97 -8.30
N PRO A 771 5.85 28.87 -8.77
CA PRO A 771 5.51 29.32 -10.12
C PRO A 771 5.88 30.79 -10.27
N SER A 772 6.44 31.15 -11.43
CA SER A 772 6.82 32.54 -11.74
C SER A 772 5.73 33.26 -12.53
N ALA A 773 4.89 32.52 -13.25
CA ALA A 773 3.75 33.04 -13.99
C ALA A 773 2.73 31.93 -14.26
N LEU A 774 1.44 32.27 -14.18
CA LEU A 774 0.34 31.50 -14.75
C LEU A 774 -0.31 32.34 -15.84
N THR A 775 -0.48 31.80 -17.04
CA THR A 775 -1.14 32.47 -18.16
C THR A 775 -2.29 31.62 -18.65
N LEU A 776 -3.46 32.23 -18.77
CA LEU A 776 -4.67 31.57 -19.24
C LEU A 776 -4.82 31.72 -20.76
N SER A 777 -5.20 30.66 -21.45
CA SER A 777 -5.53 30.70 -22.87
C SER A 777 -6.78 31.52 -23.17
N ALA A 778 -6.96 31.91 -24.44
CA ALA A 778 -8.11 32.70 -24.87
C ALA A 778 -9.46 31.99 -24.65
N ASP A 779 -9.49 30.66 -24.78
CA ASP A 779 -10.67 29.83 -24.50
C ASP A 779 -10.82 29.48 -23.00
N ARG A 780 -9.90 29.97 -22.16
CA ARG A 780 -9.86 29.76 -20.70
C ARG A 780 -9.79 28.30 -20.26
N ARG A 781 -9.39 27.40 -21.15
CA ARG A 781 -9.25 25.96 -20.88
C ARG A 781 -7.82 25.52 -20.64
N ARG A 782 -6.81 26.37 -20.88
CA ARG A 782 -5.41 26.00 -20.70
C ARG A 782 -4.68 27.00 -19.82
N ILE A 783 -4.02 26.50 -18.80
CA ILE A 783 -3.17 27.26 -17.89
C ILE A 783 -1.72 26.91 -18.23
N SER A 784 -0.99 27.86 -18.80
CA SER A 784 0.46 27.75 -18.95
C SER A 784 1.14 28.22 -17.68
N ALA A 785 1.82 27.32 -16.98
CA ALA A 785 2.54 27.58 -15.74
C ALA A 785 4.05 27.55 -15.97
N ARG A 786 4.73 28.67 -15.77
CA ARG A 786 6.21 28.73 -15.81
C ARG A 786 6.77 28.42 -14.44
N ILE A 787 7.53 27.33 -14.34
CA ILE A 787 8.01 26.77 -13.08
C ILE A 787 9.53 26.60 -13.16
N PRO A 788 10.31 27.57 -12.67
CA PRO A 788 11.77 27.43 -12.60
C PRO A 788 12.18 26.30 -11.64
N GLY A 789 13.22 25.55 -12.01
CA GLY A 789 13.83 24.54 -11.13
C GLY A 789 13.33 23.10 -11.31
N LEU A 790 12.48 22.84 -12.31
CA LEU A 790 12.08 21.48 -12.69
C LEU A 790 13.28 20.60 -13.03
N ARG A 791 13.23 19.33 -12.60
CA ARG A 791 14.28 18.34 -12.83
C ARG A 791 13.71 17.09 -13.49
N ALA A 792 14.39 16.60 -14.53
CA ALA A 792 14.06 15.31 -15.11
C ALA A 792 14.39 14.17 -14.13
N GLY A 793 13.60 13.10 -14.15
CA GLY A 793 13.66 11.97 -13.21
C GLY A 793 12.88 12.20 -11.91
N TYR A 794 12.18 13.33 -11.77
CA TYR A 794 11.39 13.66 -10.59
C TYR A 794 9.89 13.43 -10.84
N ILE A 795 9.15 13.20 -9.76
CA ILE A 795 7.71 13.35 -9.69
C ILE A 795 7.45 14.82 -9.37
N VAL A 796 6.49 15.43 -10.07
CA VAL A 796 6.02 16.80 -9.84
C VAL A 796 4.56 16.73 -9.42
N TYR A 797 4.31 17.10 -8.18
CA TYR A 797 2.97 17.27 -7.63
C TYR A 797 2.46 18.67 -7.95
N LEU A 798 1.27 18.74 -8.53
CA LEU A 798 0.60 19.97 -8.94
C LEU A 798 -0.79 20.00 -8.29
N ARG A 799 -1.08 21.03 -7.49
CA ARG A 799 -2.41 21.26 -6.88
C ARG A 799 -2.91 22.66 -7.25
N LEU A 800 -4.06 22.71 -7.91
CA LEU A 800 -4.80 23.94 -8.17
C LEU A 800 -5.58 24.38 -6.93
N ASP A 801 -5.71 25.70 -6.75
CA ASP A 801 -6.48 26.28 -5.65
C ASP A 801 -7.98 25.94 -5.74
N GLU A 802 -8.60 25.62 -4.60
CA GLU A 802 -10.02 25.21 -4.52
C GLU A 802 -11.00 26.33 -4.88
N ARG A 803 -10.56 27.60 -4.90
CA ARG A 803 -11.38 28.73 -5.36
C ARG A 803 -11.68 28.66 -6.86
N LEU A 804 -10.89 27.89 -7.62
CA LEU A 804 -11.06 27.77 -9.06
C LEU A 804 -12.36 27.02 -9.37
N ARG A 805 -13.16 27.62 -10.25
CA ARG A 805 -14.46 27.09 -10.69
C ARG A 805 -14.69 27.43 -12.15
N ASP A 806 -15.61 26.72 -12.79
CA ASP A 806 -16.01 27.03 -14.15
C ASP A 806 -17.07 28.15 -14.22
N ASP A 807 -17.44 28.55 -15.44
CA ASP A 807 -18.46 29.59 -15.70
C ASP A 807 -19.85 29.26 -15.11
N GLU A 808 -20.14 27.99 -14.81
CA GLU A 808 -21.39 27.54 -14.18
C GLU A 808 -21.28 27.47 -12.64
N GLY A 809 -20.11 27.79 -12.08
CA GLY A 809 -19.84 27.80 -10.65
C GLY A 809 -19.50 26.42 -10.07
N ARG A 810 -19.24 25.41 -10.90
CA ARG A 810 -18.79 24.08 -10.45
C ARG A 810 -17.36 24.16 -9.94
N ALA A 811 -17.14 23.65 -8.73
CA ALA A 811 -15.81 23.47 -8.17
C ALA A 811 -15.03 22.38 -8.92
N LEU A 812 -13.71 22.38 -8.75
CA LEU A 812 -12.84 21.30 -9.26
C LEU A 812 -13.29 19.96 -8.65
N TRP A 813 -13.60 18.99 -9.50
CA TRP A 813 -13.86 17.62 -9.08
C TRP A 813 -12.59 16.98 -8.50
N THR A 814 -11.47 17.19 -9.20
CA THR A 814 -10.13 16.89 -8.70
C THR A 814 -9.23 18.10 -8.98
N ALA A 815 -8.45 18.50 -7.97
CA ALA A 815 -7.57 19.66 -8.05
C ALA A 815 -6.08 19.31 -8.08
N GLU A 816 -5.72 18.05 -7.86
CA GLU A 816 -4.34 17.61 -7.73
C GLU A 816 -3.94 16.53 -8.75
N SER A 817 -2.64 16.48 -9.06
CA SER A 817 -2.05 15.49 -9.95
C SER A 817 -0.60 15.22 -9.63
N TRP A 818 -0.13 14.02 -9.96
CA TRP A 818 1.26 13.60 -9.80
C TRP A 818 1.84 13.29 -11.17
N TYR A 819 2.71 14.18 -11.67
CA TYR A 819 3.34 14.06 -12.97
C TYR A 819 4.71 13.40 -12.85
N THR A 820 4.97 12.31 -13.56
CA THR A 820 6.30 11.68 -13.65
C THR A 820 7.10 12.32 -14.78
N LEU A 821 8.15 13.09 -14.48
CA LEU A 821 8.90 13.89 -15.46
C LEU A 821 10.17 13.19 -15.94
N ASN A 822 10.05 12.23 -16.86
CA ASN A 822 11.21 11.48 -17.40
C ASN A 822 12.13 12.32 -18.33
N ALA A 823 11.58 13.33 -18.99
CA ALA A 823 12.26 14.26 -19.90
C ALA A 823 11.56 15.63 -19.90
N ILE A 824 12.35 16.69 -20.10
CA ILE A 824 11.86 18.06 -20.29
C ILE A 824 12.00 18.41 -21.78
N PRO A 825 10.92 18.82 -22.48
CA PRO A 825 10.95 19.11 -23.91
C PRO A 825 12.00 20.15 -24.29
N GLY A 826 12.66 19.95 -25.45
CA GLY A 826 13.61 20.92 -26.00
C GLY A 826 15.04 20.80 -25.45
N GLY A 827 15.33 19.78 -24.63
CA GLY A 827 16.68 19.28 -24.43
C GLY A 827 17.63 20.23 -23.70
N ALA A 828 17.43 20.43 -22.40
CA ALA A 828 18.60 20.47 -21.51
C ALA A 828 18.93 19.01 -21.13
N GLN A 829 19.72 18.34 -21.96
CA GLN A 829 20.40 17.13 -21.50
C GLN A 829 21.34 17.53 -20.36
N VAL A 830 20.97 17.21 -19.12
CA VAL A 830 21.99 16.97 -18.10
C VAL A 830 22.45 15.53 -18.30
N THR A 831 23.36 15.34 -19.25
CA THR A 831 24.25 14.17 -19.22
C THR A 831 24.90 14.12 -17.84
N ARG A 832 24.87 12.95 -17.18
CA ARG A 832 25.79 12.67 -16.06
C ARG A 832 27.21 12.94 -16.55
N GLY A 833 27.76 14.08 -16.16
CA GLY A 833 29.09 14.54 -16.52
C GLY A 833 29.71 15.23 -15.30
N ALA A 834 30.95 14.84 -15.01
CA ALA A 834 31.77 15.27 -13.88
C ALA A 834 31.75 16.81 -13.63
N PRO A 835 31.95 17.23 -12.37
CA PRO A 835 31.69 18.60 -11.95
C PRO A 835 32.66 19.59 -12.60
N VAL A 836 32.10 20.65 -13.19
CA VAL A 836 32.86 21.87 -13.48
C VAL A 836 32.99 22.62 -12.16
N SER A 837 34.25 22.69 -11.69
CA SER A 837 34.67 23.61 -10.64
C SER A 837 34.33 25.05 -11.03
N ALA A 838 33.55 25.71 -10.19
CA ALA A 838 33.54 27.16 -10.10
C ALA A 838 33.48 27.54 -8.61
N ALA A 839 34.66 27.64 -8.01
CA ALA A 839 34.83 28.49 -6.85
C ALA A 839 34.51 29.93 -7.27
N ALA A 840 33.44 30.50 -6.75
CA ALA A 840 33.19 31.93 -6.74
C ALA A 840 32.81 32.32 -5.31
N ALA A 841 33.51 33.33 -4.82
CA ALA A 841 33.53 33.79 -3.45
C ALA A 841 32.14 34.13 -2.90
N THR A 842 31.98 33.82 -1.61
CA THR A 842 30.94 34.34 -0.73
C THR A 842 30.80 35.87 -0.91
N PRO A 843 29.64 36.40 -1.31
CA PRO A 843 29.34 37.80 -1.09
C PRO A 843 29.03 37.99 0.39
N ALA A 844 29.52 39.08 0.95
CA ALA A 844 29.28 39.46 2.33
C ALA A 844 27.78 39.71 2.61
N GLY A 845 27.29 39.09 3.69
CA GLY A 845 26.24 39.57 4.62
C GLY A 845 24.86 39.93 4.07
N ASP A 846 23.89 39.03 4.23
CA ASP A 846 22.44 39.27 4.04
C ASP A 846 21.77 40.06 5.19
N GLY A 847 22.58 40.51 6.16
CA GLY A 847 22.15 41.30 7.32
C GLY A 847 21.53 40.50 8.46
N TRP A 848 21.36 39.18 8.30
CA TRP A 848 20.80 38.31 9.35
C TRP A 848 21.85 37.98 10.42
N GLN A 849 21.47 38.17 11.68
CA GLN A 849 22.28 37.86 12.86
C GLN A 849 21.59 36.74 13.65
N PRO A 850 22.26 35.61 13.93
CA PRO A 850 21.68 34.58 14.78
C PRO A 850 21.51 35.11 16.21
N LEU A 851 20.34 34.89 16.78
CA LEU A 851 20.07 35.10 18.20
C LEU A 851 20.30 33.82 19.02
N PHE A 852 20.31 32.67 18.36
CA PHE A 852 20.62 31.37 18.94
C PHE A 852 21.59 30.63 18.02
N ASP A 853 22.63 30.04 18.61
CA ASP A 853 23.73 29.38 17.90
C ASP A 853 23.49 27.88 17.63
N GLY A 854 22.35 27.36 18.07
CA GLY A 854 21.98 25.94 17.93
C GLY A 854 22.56 25.02 19.00
N HIS A 855 23.45 25.47 19.88
CA HIS A 855 24.18 24.58 20.80
C HIS A 855 24.34 25.13 22.22
N SER A 856 24.07 26.41 22.48
CA SER A 856 24.17 27.02 23.81
C SER A 856 23.06 28.03 24.11
N LEU A 857 22.75 28.24 25.40
CA LEU A 857 21.80 29.27 25.85
C LEU A 857 22.42 30.69 25.82
N ASP A 858 23.53 30.89 25.11
CA ASP A 858 24.24 32.15 25.11
C ASP A 858 23.37 33.31 24.60
N GLY A 859 23.24 34.36 25.42
CA GLY A 859 22.35 35.50 25.15
C GLY A 859 20.91 35.33 25.60
N TRP A 860 20.53 34.15 26.11
CA TRP A 860 19.21 33.85 26.66
C TRP A 860 19.28 33.61 28.17
N ARG A 861 18.28 34.11 28.90
CA ARG A 861 18.07 33.80 30.32
C ARG A 861 16.60 33.84 30.66
N ASN A 862 16.18 33.33 31.82
CA ASN A 862 14.79 33.55 32.25
C ASN A 862 14.53 35.05 32.50
N TYR A 863 13.32 35.50 32.17
CA TYR A 863 12.89 36.90 32.32
C TYR A 863 12.91 37.34 33.80
N GLY A 864 13.68 38.37 34.10
CA GLY A 864 14.02 38.82 35.46
C GLY A 864 14.98 37.91 36.23
N GLY A 865 15.51 36.85 35.60
CA GLY A 865 16.42 35.86 36.19
C GLY A 865 17.92 36.12 35.92
N ASP A 866 18.78 35.30 36.54
CA ASP A 866 20.24 35.33 36.37
C ASP A 866 20.66 34.53 35.11
N VAL A 867 21.73 34.98 34.43
CA VAL A 867 22.26 34.31 33.23
C VAL A 867 22.87 32.94 33.55
N ASP A 868 23.36 32.76 34.78
CA ASP A 868 23.98 31.50 35.23
C ASP A 868 22.97 30.46 35.74
N ASP A 869 21.66 30.78 35.76
CA ASP A 869 20.59 29.93 36.32
C ASP A 869 19.35 29.92 35.41
N VAL A 870 19.52 29.43 34.18
CA VAL A 870 18.40 29.20 33.26
C VAL A 870 17.69 27.90 33.60
N ARG A 871 16.40 28.01 33.95
CA ARG A 871 15.54 26.92 34.41
C ARG A 871 14.54 26.54 33.33
N LYS A 872 14.22 25.24 33.28
CA LYS A 872 13.27 24.55 32.37
C LYS A 872 13.61 24.56 30.87
N TRP A 873 14.37 25.54 30.41
CA TRP A 873 14.86 25.60 29.05
C TRP A 873 16.19 24.89 28.92
N THR A 874 16.32 24.07 27.87
CA THR A 874 17.55 23.36 27.52
C THR A 874 17.82 23.49 26.03
N VAL A 875 19.02 23.12 25.59
CA VAL A 875 19.31 22.92 24.17
C VAL A 875 19.15 21.44 23.85
N GLN A 876 18.31 21.12 22.87
CA GLN A 876 18.05 19.76 22.37
C GLN A 876 17.98 19.80 20.85
N ASP A 877 18.76 18.95 20.17
CA ASP A 877 18.74 18.76 18.71
C ASP A 877 18.73 20.08 17.91
N GLY A 878 19.65 20.99 18.24
CA GLY A 878 19.75 22.28 17.55
C GLY A 878 18.68 23.30 17.93
N SER A 879 17.90 23.07 19.00
CA SER A 879 16.71 23.85 19.38
C SER A 879 16.73 24.28 20.84
N LEU A 880 16.17 25.45 21.15
CA LEU A 880 15.77 25.85 22.51
C LEU A 880 14.49 25.11 22.87
N ALA A 881 14.56 24.20 23.84
CA ALA A 881 13.47 23.31 24.22
C ALA A 881 13.01 23.61 25.66
N LEU A 882 11.72 23.87 25.81
CA LEU A 882 11.02 23.77 27.09
C LEU A 882 10.47 22.35 27.18
N LEU A 883 10.96 21.55 28.13
CA LEU A 883 10.52 20.17 28.32
C LEU A 883 9.83 20.05 29.69
N GLN A 884 8.53 19.85 29.69
CA GLN A 884 7.80 19.51 30.92
C GLN A 884 6.80 18.38 30.64
N ASP A 885 7.03 17.22 31.25
CA ASP A 885 6.11 16.08 31.24
C ASP A 885 5.44 15.98 32.62
N GLY A 886 4.12 16.17 32.68
CA GLY A 886 3.31 16.08 33.90
C GLY A 886 2.72 17.39 34.44
N ALA A 887 1.45 17.30 34.89
CA ALA A 887 0.60 18.40 35.34
C ALA A 887 1.31 19.41 36.28
N ILE A 888 1.11 20.71 36.02
CA ILE A 888 1.51 21.79 36.92
C ILE A 888 0.94 21.48 38.31
N PRO A 889 1.78 21.27 39.35
CA PRO A 889 1.28 21.16 40.70
C PRO A 889 0.54 22.44 41.04
N MET A 890 -0.71 22.33 41.48
CA MET A 890 -1.57 23.46 41.89
C MET A 890 -0.85 24.45 42.85
N TRP A 891 0.21 24.00 43.53
CA TRP A 891 1.04 24.78 44.43
C TRP A 891 2.00 25.78 43.75
N ASP A 892 2.48 25.54 42.53
CA ASP A 892 3.39 26.46 41.83
C ASP A 892 2.64 27.62 41.14
N LEU A 893 1.40 27.36 40.70
CA LEU A 893 0.42 28.38 40.28
C LEU A 893 0.05 29.32 41.43
N VAL A 894 -0.09 28.78 42.66
CA VAL A 894 -0.34 29.57 43.87
C VAL A 894 0.89 30.41 44.26
N LYS A 895 2.11 29.91 44.04
CA LYS A 895 3.33 30.68 44.37
C LYS A 895 3.56 31.88 43.46
N SER A 896 3.36 31.75 42.15
CA SER A 896 3.56 32.89 41.23
C SER A 896 2.50 33.97 41.44
N ALA A 897 1.25 33.55 41.68
CA ALA A 897 0.13 34.45 41.95
C ALA A 897 0.23 35.18 43.31
N VAL A 898 0.87 34.59 44.32
CA VAL A 898 0.88 35.13 45.70
C VAL A 898 2.22 35.76 46.10
N PHE A 899 3.37 35.24 45.66
CA PHE A 899 4.67 35.61 46.24
C PHE A 899 5.64 36.34 45.30
N GLY A 900 5.34 36.46 43.99
CA GLY A 900 6.14 37.24 43.03
C GLY A 900 7.61 36.80 42.93
N GLY A 901 7.88 35.81 42.08
CA GLY A 901 9.22 35.48 41.58
C GLY A 901 9.28 35.69 40.06
N GLY A 902 10.48 35.82 39.48
CA GLY A 902 10.68 36.00 38.03
C GLY A 902 9.98 34.92 37.20
N SER A 903 9.51 35.27 35.99
CA SER A 903 8.84 34.31 35.11
C SER A 903 9.85 33.35 34.51
N SER A 904 9.40 32.15 34.16
CA SER A 904 10.21 31.15 33.47
C SER A 904 10.23 31.35 31.94
N ASP A 905 9.65 32.45 31.45
CA ASP A 905 9.80 32.90 30.06
C ASP A 905 11.28 33.15 29.75
N LEU A 906 11.69 32.94 28.50
CA LEU A 906 13.07 33.04 28.08
C LEU A 906 13.30 34.33 27.27
N ILE A 907 14.08 35.26 27.81
CA ILE A 907 14.39 36.56 27.19
C ILE A 907 15.74 36.55 26.49
N TYR A 908 15.80 37.08 25.26
CA TYR A 908 17.06 37.46 24.64
C TYR A 908 17.51 38.82 25.20
N HIS A 909 18.35 38.80 26.23
CA HIS A 909 18.60 39.98 27.07
C HIS A 909 19.69 40.92 26.53
N ARG A 910 20.38 40.54 25.46
CA ARG A 910 21.57 41.27 24.96
C ARG A 910 21.23 42.57 24.24
N LYS A 911 20.04 42.67 23.65
CA LYS A 911 19.70 43.80 22.78
C LYS A 911 18.19 44.01 22.69
N LYS A 912 17.78 45.28 22.64
CA LYS A 912 16.44 45.71 22.24
C LYS A 912 16.41 46.01 20.74
N PHE A 913 15.27 45.73 20.11
CA PHE A 913 15.04 45.95 18.68
C PHE A 913 13.90 46.93 18.47
N ARG A 914 14.03 47.79 17.45
CA ARG A 914 13.03 48.78 17.04
C ARG A 914 12.35 48.36 15.74
N ASP A 915 13.07 48.50 14.64
CA ASP A 915 12.64 48.09 13.30
C ASP A 915 13.47 46.87 12.91
N PHE A 916 12.83 45.72 12.72
CA PHE A 916 13.51 44.45 12.52
C PHE A 916 12.61 43.42 11.83
N GLU A 917 13.25 42.42 11.24
CA GLU A 917 12.65 41.14 10.93
C GLU A 917 13.19 40.07 11.89
N LEU A 918 12.31 39.32 12.52
CA LEU A 918 12.66 38.13 13.31
C LEU A 918 12.17 36.90 12.55
N SER A 919 13.10 36.00 12.22
CA SER A 919 12.81 34.70 11.63
C SER A 919 13.16 33.61 12.64
N LEU A 920 12.23 32.69 12.88
CA LEU A 920 12.45 31.53 13.73
C LEU A 920 11.51 30.39 13.32
N GLU A 921 11.80 29.19 13.79
CA GLU A 921 10.89 28.05 13.71
C GLU A 921 10.44 27.64 15.11
N TRP A 922 9.17 27.25 15.27
CA TRP A 922 8.65 26.70 16.52
C TRP A 922 7.94 25.37 16.30
N LYS A 923 8.01 24.47 17.27
CA LYS A 923 7.25 23.20 17.33
C LYS A 923 6.63 23.10 18.70
N ILE A 924 5.38 22.65 18.82
CA ILE A 924 4.70 22.51 20.13
C ILE A 924 4.09 21.12 20.32
N SER A 925 3.93 20.66 21.56
CA SER A 925 3.27 19.39 21.88
C SER A 925 1.76 19.43 21.63
N GLU A 926 1.14 18.25 21.58
CA GLU A 926 -0.32 18.14 21.52
C GLU A 926 -0.96 18.83 22.73
N GLY A 927 -1.84 19.79 22.44
CA GLY A 927 -2.56 20.56 23.43
C GLY A 927 -1.72 21.65 24.08
N GLY A 928 -0.51 21.90 23.59
CA GLY A 928 0.40 22.87 24.18
C GLY A 928 0.08 24.32 23.81
N ASN A 929 0.53 25.22 24.68
CA ASN A 929 0.49 26.67 24.53
C ASN A 929 1.89 27.29 24.76
N SER A 930 2.21 28.36 24.05
CA SER A 930 3.40 29.20 24.20
C SER A 930 3.16 30.51 23.43
N GLY A 931 4.20 31.34 23.26
CA GLY A 931 4.07 32.61 22.57
C GLY A 931 5.42 33.25 22.27
N ILE A 932 5.46 34.03 21.19
CA ILE A 932 6.63 34.83 20.78
C ILE A 932 6.32 36.29 21.09
N PHE A 933 6.87 36.80 22.17
CA PHE A 933 6.75 38.21 22.53
C PHE A 933 7.82 39.05 21.85
N TYR A 934 7.43 40.24 21.41
CA TYR A 934 8.32 41.24 20.84
C TYR A 934 7.93 42.65 21.31
N LEU A 935 8.86 43.59 21.19
CA LEU A 935 8.75 44.95 21.74
C LEU A 935 8.44 44.97 23.26
N VAL A 936 8.94 43.98 24.01
CA VAL A 936 8.86 43.97 25.48
C VAL A 936 9.73 45.11 26.03
N ALA A 937 9.11 46.07 26.73
CA ALA A 937 9.73 47.37 27.01
C ALA A 937 11.00 47.27 27.87
N ASP A 938 10.89 46.55 28.98
CA ASP A 938 11.93 46.28 29.97
C ASP A 938 11.40 45.26 31.00
N GLU A 939 12.27 44.84 31.92
CA GLU A 939 11.94 43.88 32.98
C GLU A 939 11.41 44.55 34.27
N THR A 940 10.87 45.79 34.19
CA THR A 940 10.27 46.44 35.39
C THR A 940 8.89 45.90 35.72
N GLU A 941 8.17 45.36 34.74
CA GLU A 941 6.96 44.57 34.95
C GLU A 941 7.33 43.11 35.24
N LYS A 942 6.55 42.46 36.10
CA LYS A 942 6.82 41.09 36.55
C LYS A 942 6.70 40.04 35.44
N THR A 943 6.03 40.36 34.35
CA THR A 943 5.74 39.43 33.26
C THR A 943 5.79 40.17 31.90
N PRO A 944 6.25 39.51 30.82
CA PRO A 944 6.50 40.17 29.54
C PRO A 944 5.23 40.69 28.85
N TRP A 945 4.10 39.99 29.00
CA TRP A 945 2.82 40.37 28.35
C TRP A 945 2.19 41.67 28.87
N LEU A 946 2.69 42.24 29.98
CA LEU A 946 2.25 43.56 30.46
C LEU A 946 2.75 44.72 29.59
N THR A 947 3.79 44.48 28.77
CA THR A 947 4.37 45.50 27.88
C THR A 947 4.55 45.02 26.44
N GLY A 948 4.90 43.75 26.24
CA GLY A 948 5.17 43.15 24.93
C GLY A 948 3.92 42.78 24.16
N ILE A 949 4.09 42.68 22.85
CA ILE A 949 3.10 42.22 21.89
C ILE A 949 3.40 40.75 21.56
N GLU A 950 2.39 39.93 21.32
CA GLU A 950 2.52 38.47 21.22
C GLU A 950 2.04 37.96 19.85
N MET A 951 2.89 37.18 19.19
CA MET A 951 2.44 36.21 18.20
C MET A 951 2.20 34.88 18.92
N GLN A 952 0.97 34.39 18.83
CA GLN A 952 0.55 33.22 19.57
C GLN A 952 1.12 31.92 19.00
N VAL A 953 1.50 30.99 19.88
CA VAL A 953 2.01 29.65 19.54
C VAL A 953 1.13 28.60 20.23
N LEU A 954 0.28 27.90 19.47
CA LEU A 954 -0.76 27.05 20.07
C LEU A 954 -1.05 25.79 19.25
N HIS A 955 -1.47 24.72 19.92
CA HIS A 955 -2.30 23.69 19.29
C HIS A 955 -3.78 24.16 19.29
N ASN A 956 -4.23 24.76 18.17
CA ASN A 956 -5.56 25.38 18.07
C ASN A 956 -6.73 24.46 18.47
N GLU A 957 -6.70 23.21 18.00
CA GLU A 957 -7.80 22.27 18.21
C GLU A 957 -7.77 21.63 19.60
N GLY A 958 -6.58 21.35 20.14
CA GLY A 958 -6.43 20.62 21.40
C GLY A 958 -6.23 21.48 22.64
N HIS A 959 -5.85 22.75 22.53
CA HIS A 959 -5.77 23.66 23.67
C HIS A 959 -7.05 24.48 23.82
N ARG A 960 -7.57 24.60 25.05
CA ARG A 960 -8.84 25.29 25.34
C ARG A 960 -8.89 26.74 24.86
N ASP A 961 -7.74 27.41 24.81
CA ASP A 961 -7.65 28.82 24.42
C ASP A 961 -7.88 28.99 22.91
N GLY A 962 -7.63 27.97 22.10
CA GLY A 962 -7.87 27.97 20.65
C GLY A 962 -9.37 27.96 20.27
N GLN A 963 -10.26 27.87 21.26
CA GLN A 963 -11.70 28.09 21.07
C GLN A 963 -12.04 29.57 20.90
N ILE A 964 -11.12 30.47 21.24
CA ILE A 964 -11.22 31.91 20.98
C ILE A 964 -10.40 32.18 19.72
N GLU A 965 -11.07 32.71 18.70
CA GLU A 965 -10.50 32.85 17.34
C GLU A 965 -9.27 33.76 17.29
N THR A 966 -9.14 34.72 18.21
CA THR A 966 -7.99 35.63 18.35
C THR A 966 -6.88 35.11 19.28
N HIS A 967 -6.99 33.87 19.78
CA HIS A 967 -6.02 33.23 20.67
C HIS A 967 -5.37 32.00 20.00
N ARG A 968 -5.51 31.85 18.70
CA ARG A 968 -4.99 30.77 17.88
C ARG A 968 -3.57 31.05 17.40
N ALA A 969 -2.87 30.00 16.98
CA ALA A 969 -1.51 30.08 16.52
C ALA A 969 -1.37 30.99 15.29
N GLY A 970 -0.41 31.91 15.35
CA GLY A 970 -0.19 32.93 14.33
C GLY A 970 -0.88 34.26 14.60
N ASP A 971 -1.90 34.26 15.45
CA ASP A 971 -2.65 35.45 15.80
C ASP A 971 -1.77 36.51 16.45
N LEU A 972 -2.20 37.75 16.30
CA LEU A 972 -1.85 38.80 17.23
C LEU A 972 -2.77 38.63 18.45
N TYR A 973 -2.25 37.96 19.47
CA TYR A 973 -3.02 37.42 20.60
C TYR A 973 -4.04 38.44 21.13
N ASP A 974 -5.31 38.03 21.22
CA ASP A 974 -6.47 38.80 21.72
C ASP A 974 -6.76 40.13 20.96
N LEU A 975 -6.14 40.33 19.79
CA LEU A 975 -6.34 41.52 18.96
C LEU A 975 -6.79 41.16 17.53
N ILE A 976 -6.02 40.36 16.80
CA ILE A 976 -6.28 40.04 15.38
C ILE A 976 -6.03 38.56 15.14
N ALA A 977 -7.06 37.86 14.67
CA ALA A 977 -6.97 36.48 14.22
C ALA A 977 -6.14 36.38 12.94
N ALA A 978 -5.33 35.34 12.83
CA ALA A 978 -4.57 34.99 11.64
C ALA A 978 -5.52 34.61 10.50
N ASP A 979 -5.40 35.29 9.36
CA ASP A 979 -6.20 35.00 8.16
C ASP A 979 -5.28 34.99 6.91
N PRO A 980 -5.07 33.83 6.26
CA PRO A 980 -5.62 32.52 6.60
C PRO A 980 -4.93 31.87 7.82
N GLU A 981 -5.63 30.96 8.49
CA GLU A 981 -5.03 30.12 9.54
C GLU A 981 -4.11 29.07 8.88
N THR A 982 -2.79 29.21 9.07
CA THR A 982 -1.76 28.40 8.36
C THR A 982 -0.93 27.53 9.29
N VAL A 983 -1.31 27.40 10.56
CA VAL A 983 -0.56 26.62 11.55
C VAL A 983 -0.51 25.14 11.18
N ARG A 984 0.66 24.53 11.33
CA ARG A 984 0.87 23.09 11.21
C ARG A 984 0.46 22.37 12.51
N PRO A 985 0.00 21.10 12.44
CA PRO A 985 -0.36 20.33 13.62
C PRO A 985 0.73 20.28 14.72
N PRO A 986 0.37 20.03 15.99
CA PRO A 986 1.35 19.87 17.06
C PRO A 986 2.35 18.76 16.72
N GLY A 987 3.61 18.95 17.08
CA GLY A 987 4.73 18.08 16.73
C GLY A 987 5.43 18.44 15.43
N GLN A 988 4.87 19.32 14.59
CA GLN A 988 5.54 19.85 13.41
C GLN A 988 6.19 21.22 13.66
N TRP A 989 7.25 21.51 12.91
CA TRP A 989 7.89 22.82 12.91
C TRP A 989 7.09 23.80 12.06
N ASN A 990 6.81 24.96 12.62
CA ASN A 990 6.16 26.10 11.99
C ASN A 990 7.20 27.20 11.78
N GLU A 991 7.24 27.78 10.59
CA GLU A 991 8.14 28.87 10.24
C GLU A 991 7.48 30.22 10.51
N VAL A 992 8.16 31.09 11.25
CA VAL A 992 7.70 32.45 11.56
C VAL A 992 8.63 33.47 10.93
N LEU A 993 8.02 34.51 10.34
CA LEU A 993 8.67 35.78 10.06
C LEU A 993 7.82 36.91 10.64
N LEU A 994 8.33 37.57 11.69
CA LEU A 994 7.76 38.82 12.19
C LEU A 994 8.49 39.99 11.53
N ARG A 995 7.77 40.90 10.89
CA ARG A 995 8.34 42.14 10.35
C ARG A 995 7.76 43.35 11.07
N ILE A 996 8.62 44.10 11.73
CA ILE A 996 8.30 45.35 12.44
C ILE A 996 9.04 46.49 11.75
N GLN A 997 8.32 47.41 11.14
CA GLN A 997 8.91 48.55 10.43
C GLN A 997 8.01 49.77 10.53
N ASP A 998 8.52 50.88 11.08
CA ASP A 998 7.78 52.15 11.18
C ASP A 998 6.41 51.98 11.86
N ASN A 999 6.38 51.20 12.95
CA ASN A 999 5.17 50.77 13.69
C ASN A 999 4.21 49.84 12.94
N ARG A 1000 4.48 49.47 11.68
CA ARG A 1000 3.75 48.41 10.98
C ARG A 1000 4.23 47.05 11.48
N ILE A 1001 3.28 46.21 11.87
CA ILE A 1001 3.46 44.85 12.36
C ILE A 1001 2.91 43.90 11.30
N GLU A 1002 3.73 42.97 10.85
CA GLU A 1002 3.28 41.82 10.06
C GLU A 1002 3.64 40.52 10.77
N HIS A 1003 2.69 39.60 10.85
CA HIS A 1003 2.96 38.20 11.16
C HIS A 1003 2.93 37.38 9.88
N TRP A 1004 3.96 36.60 9.66
CA TRP A 1004 3.99 35.57 8.64
C TRP A 1004 4.17 34.21 9.32
N LEU A 1005 3.32 33.26 8.97
CA LEU A 1005 3.37 31.88 9.44
C LEU A 1005 3.40 30.96 8.22
N ASN A 1006 4.35 30.03 8.21
CA ASN A 1006 4.55 29.04 7.14
C ASN A 1006 4.59 29.64 5.72
N GLY A 1007 5.23 30.80 5.60
CA GLY A 1007 5.43 31.50 4.32
C GLY A 1007 4.28 32.40 3.88
N VAL A 1008 3.19 32.48 4.64
CA VAL A 1008 2.01 33.30 4.34
C VAL A 1008 1.88 34.43 5.35
N LYS A 1009 1.57 35.65 4.89
CA LYS A 1009 1.25 36.78 5.78
C LYS A 1009 -0.16 36.57 6.34
N VAL A 1010 -0.27 36.48 7.66
CA VAL A 1010 -1.52 36.15 8.35
C VAL A 1010 -2.06 37.30 9.20
N VAL A 1011 -1.21 38.26 9.61
CA VAL A 1011 -1.64 39.47 10.31
C VAL A 1011 -0.91 40.69 9.75
N GLU A 1012 -1.63 41.81 9.65
CA GLU A 1012 -1.04 43.13 9.39
C GLU A 1012 -1.78 44.23 10.18
N VAL A 1013 -1.04 45.05 10.95
CA VAL A 1013 -1.60 46.23 11.63
C VAL A 1013 -0.54 47.31 11.87
N THR A 1014 -0.96 48.58 11.89
CA THR A 1014 -0.09 49.71 12.26
C THR A 1014 -0.35 50.13 13.71
N ARG A 1015 0.65 49.93 14.57
CA ARG A 1015 0.63 50.28 15.99
C ARG A 1015 0.47 51.78 16.21
N GLY A 1016 -0.44 52.16 17.09
CA GLY A 1016 -0.80 53.56 17.37
C GLY A 1016 -1.83 54.19 16.42
N SER A 1017 -2.23 53.49 15.35
CA SER A 1017 -3.35 53.91 14.51
C SER A 1017 -4.69 53.90 15.28
N PRO A 1018 -5.75 54.59 14.79
CA PRO A 1018 -7.08 54.50 15.38
C PRO A 1018 -7.58 53.05 15.51
N HIS A 1019 -7.38 52.24 14.47
CA HIS A 1019 -7.76 50.83 14.47
C HIS A 1019 -7.01 50.03 15.55
N TRP A 1020 -5.70 50.22 15.69
CA TRP A 1020 -4.93 49.62 16.78
C TRP A 1020 -5.47 50.02 18.16
N ASN A 1021 -5.75 51.31 18.37
CA ASN A 1021 -6.25 51.79 19.66
C ASN A 1021 -7.64 51.21 19.99
N GLU A 1022 -8.50 51.01 18.98
CA GLU A 1022 -9.79 50.34 19.13
C GLU A 1022 -9.64 48.86 19.49
N LEU A 1023 -8.77 48.14 18.80
CA LEU A 1023 -8.46 46.73 19.11
C LEU A 1023 -7.95 46.57 20.54
N VAL A 1024 -6.97 47.39 20.96
CA VAL A 1024 -6.43 47.36 22.32
C VAL A 1024 -7.50 47.66 23.37
N ALA A 1025 -8.34 48.67 23.14
CA ALA A 1025 -9.43 49.03 24.06
C ALA A 1025 -10.51 47.95 24.17
N ALA A 1026 -10.65 47.07 23.16
CA ALA A 1026 -11.60 45.96 23.14
C ALA A 1026 -11.03 44.63 23.69
N SER A 1027 -9.72 44.55 23.93
CA SER A 1027 -9.00 43.34 24.37
C SER A 1027 -8.78 43.29 25.89
N LYS A 1028 -8.21 42.19 26.39
CA LYS A 1028 -7.70 42.04 27.77
C LYS A 1028 -6.65 43.08 28.15
N PHE A 1029 -6.03 43.74 27.16
CA PHE A 1029 -4.97 44.72 27.36
C PHE A 1029 -5.46 46.14 27.63
N ALA A 1030 -6.78 46.40 27.62
CA ALA A 1030 -7.36 47.73 27.77
C ALA A 1030 -6.85 48.50 29.02
N ASP A 1031 -6.66 47.78 30.13
CA ASP A 1031 -6.22 48.34 31.41
C ASP A 1031 -4.70 48.24 31.64
N MET A 1032 -3.91 47.88 30.61
CA MET A 1032 -2.45 47.74 30.69
C MET A 1032 -1.76 48.98 30.08
N PRO A 1033 -1.40 50.01 30.88
CA PRO A 1033 -1.01 51.32 30.38
C PRO A 1033 0.28 51.33 29.53
N ARG A 1034 1.06 50.25 29.57
CA ARG A 1034 2.35 50.12 28.86
C ARG A 1034 2.31 49.13 27.70
N PHE A 1035 1.21 48.40 27.51
CA PHE A 1035 1.09 47.40 26.45
C PHE A 1035 1.26 48.01 25.05
N GLY A 1036 2.20 47.48 24.26
CA GLY A 1036 2.46 47.91 22.89
C GLY A 1036 2.90 49.37 22.76
N LYS A 1037 3.40 50.01 23.82
CA LYS A 1037 3.83 51.43 23.80
C LYS A 1037 5.34 51.61 23.63
N ALA A 1038 6.15 50.56 23.70
CA ALA A 1038 7.60 50.65 23.55
C ALA A 1038 7.99 51.02 22.11
N ASP A 1039 8.96 51.93 21.94
CA ASP A 1039 9.54 52.23 20.62
C ASP A 1039 10.60 51.18 20.23
N GLU A 1040 11.26 50.58 21.21
CA GLU A 1040 12.16 49.44 21.07
C GLU A 1040 11.94 48.47 22.24
N GLY A 1041 12.16 47.18 22.04
CA GLY A 1041 12.01 46.20 23.12
C GLY A 1041 12.68 44.85 22.84
N TYR A 1042 12.62 43.97 23.84
CA TYR A 1042 13.22 42.65 23.79
C TYR A 1042 12.32 41.63 23.07
N ILE A 1043 12.94 40.51 22.67
CA ILE A 1043 12.28 39.28 22.21
C ILE A 1043 12.24 38.30 23.39
N VAL A 1044 11.07 37.72 23.65
CA VAL A 1044 10.86 36.76 24.76
C VAL A 1044 10.03 35.56 24.26
N LEU A 1045 10.43 34.35 24.63
CA LEU A 1045 9.70 33.10 24.35
C LEU A 1045 8.97 32.65 25.61
N GLN A 1046 7.67 32.40 25.51
CA GLN A 1046 6.81 32.14 26.67
C GLN A 1046 6.97 30.70 27.21
N ASP A 1047 7.06 30.57 28.54
CA ASP A 1047 6.78 29.31 29.24
C ASP A 1047 5.32 29.28 29.70
N HIS A 1048 4.47 28.53 29.01
CA HIS A 1048 3.09 28.26 29.41
C HIS A 1048 2.91 26.87 30.05
N GLY A 1049 4.01 26.16 30.34
CA GLY A 1049 4.01 24.86 30.99
C GLY A 1049 3.88 23.65 30.06
N ASP A 1050 3.87 23.86 28.74
CA ASP A 1050 3.73 22.81 27.74
C ASP A 1050 5.01 22.63 26.91
N PRO A 1051 5.38 21.41 26.49
CA PRO A 1051 6.57 21.21 25.68
C PRO A 1051 6.55 21.99 24.36
N VAL A 1052 7.57 22.83 24.16
CA VAL A 1052 7.74 23.67 22.97
C VAL A 1052 9.22 23.77 22.62
N TRP A 1053 9.52 23.83 21.32
CA TRP A 1053 10.88 23.94 20.79
C TRP A 1053 10.97 25.12 19.84
N TYR A 1054 12.07 25.86 19.87
CA TYR A 1054 12.38 26.97 18.98
C TYR A 1054 13.75 26.78 18.35
N ARG A 1055 13.90 26.99 17.03
CA ARG A 1055 15.20 26.92 16.34
C ARG A 1055 15.30 27.95 15.23
N ASN A 1056 16.48 28.03 14.60
CA ASN A 1056 16.75 28.97 13.51
C ASN A 1056 16.41 30.43 13.85
N ILE A 1057 16.60 30.82 15.12
CA ILE A 1057 16.23 32.14 15.63
C ILE A 1057 17.28 33.15 15.18
N ARG A 1058 16.89 34.02 14.25
CA ARG A 1058 17.75 35.06 13.67
C ARG A 1058 16.98 36.36 13.48
N VAL A 1059 17.68 37.48 13.57
CA VAL A 1059 17.12 38.82 13.42
C VAL A 1059 17.88 39.61 12.38
N ARG A 1060 17.18 40.47 11.64
CA ARG A 1060 17.76 41.47 10.75
C ARG A 1060 17.16 42.83 11.09
N GLU A 1061 18.00 43.76 11.55
CA GLU A 1061 17.55 45.14 11.79
C GLU A 1061 17.26 45.84 10.46
N LEU A 1062 16.16 46.58 10.43
CA LEU A 1062 15.76 47.39 9.30
C LEU A 1062 16.19 48.82 9.58
N HIS A 1063 17.05 49.38 8.74
CA HIS A 1063 17.41 50.80 8.82
C HIS A 1063 16.41 51.61 8.00
N SER A 1064 15.86 52.67 8.57
CA SER A 1064 15.22 53.71 7.77
C SER A 1064 16.33 54.43 6.99
N ASP A 1065 16.22 54.44 5.66
CA ASP A 1065 17.06 55.30 4.82
C ASP A 1065 16.75 56.76 5.18
N GLN A 1066 17.49 57.30 6.14
CA GLN A 1066 17.53 58.74 6.37
C GLN A 1066 18.52 59.38 5.40
N GLY A 1067 17.99 59.83 4.27
CA GLY A 1067 18.46 61.03 3.58
C GLY A 1067 19.12 60.82 2.22
N GLY A 1068 18.52 61.44 1.19
CA GLY A 1068 19.14 61.64 -0.12
C GLY A 1068 18.15 62.09 -1.19
#